data_AF-A0A7W4HLE9-F1
#
_entry.id   AF-A0A7W4HLE9-F1
#
_cell.length_a   1.000
_cell.length_b   1.000
_cell.length_c   1.000
_cell.angle_alpha   90.00
_cell.angle_beta   90.00
_cell.angle_gamma   90.00
#
_symmetry.space_group_name_H-M   'P 1'
#
loop_
_entity.id
_entity.type
_entity.pdbx_description
1 polymer ?
#
loop_
_entity_poly.entity_id
_entity_poly.type
_entity_poly.pdbx_seq_one_letter_code
_entity_poly.pdbx_strand_id
1 'polypeptide(L)'
;MITSDQSYQNFPAKSFDFCILFSNHTIVMANFSTKLASTVSAAAIVASAMGASLVSAASEFLPYAEALAAKKVINSQNAESGYRLNDQITRAELAKVAANLGGYTAVKCTGNVYTDVTASLGDLCDAIETLAAAKVISTASNTFRPTANVTRAEMTKMILGALAVAPSSTSAGYSDVNSSLGDLEGFINAAAEKNIVNKATYFRPNATGSRGEVFKIAARAAGLDVNNNNNPTDPAKPGATTGNISVTSVGSATAQYVPRNASSVKVGTIKVTATGGDVALQSLVITRSGLGASTDVESSNGIRAAIDGKIVSSNGYYNSSSQQGNIYFTPSITIKNGESKNIDILVSLNNDAEVNSQHQFSITSVNTQTITPVTLGLINTTAYKTGVVRASLSNKASEVKPGSKDQRLISVRIQPSDRDITLDGFAVTRDNTAAAPVTRPTNDLTKSFNNVTVLQNGKAVGKATVTADKIFVSGLNTPVKVGSTATFDLRADVLLDGVNNGVSLKIEDSSDVSAKETSTNQITRVEPTTTVQTIKFANVTNSFVSNNTAKLTVAPGTDDVKFFDAKLTSSVPVIVKKIKVSADLLNPANGVTRAQFANNFAGANALRVRVNGLEVGQIDNTKLTAGDDYEFTTSFVVDENSPANITVEGNVITDAKLGTLRFKTTLVQVEDMSRNNAILQTTSRTGNDISISNGSVNTYSTSVSNPINTIAANTVVDMGSVGIQSRDQDIKVKKLAFKAVNTTLTGLNNIVDTTNEDNVSVYMDGSEISGTAVVNGNDITFTPDNEIYISKSTRKDFTLKLRTKNFDAAAYGKTLQYELDKDNTDVFAQNVDSGVRSNRVSTLSNVKLSSKAHTVGILSPRITAVKRIEGTNIAEVTVENADADKNIKTKELKLSITARGKDANFNGAIVALKDGINSDEVPAAAGGKVNGADFVFDTSRIGNELTEGAEQKFFVTLTGVTPDDTVVVTVKEITYEYNKTDRKEISGNAADNVSHIETRSVIAK
;
A
#
# COMPACT_ATOMS: atom_id res chain seq x y z
N MET A 1 -0.50 -41.01 -31.97
CA MET A 1 0.13 -42.34 -31.79
C MET A 1 0.86 -42.28 -30.45
N ILE A 2 0.26 -42.71 -29.32
CA ILE A 2 0.25 -44.09 -28.79
C ILE A 2 1.67 -44.67 -28.78
N THR A 3 2.35 -45.07 -27.69
CA THR A 3 2.11 -45.22 -26.24
C THR A 3 3.46 -45.67 -25.64
N SER A 4 3.78 -45.35 -24.39
CA SER A 4 3.93 -46.36 -23.31
C SER A 4 4.53 -45.76 -22.04
N ASP A 5 3.75 -45.88 -20.98
CA ASP A 5 4.01 -45.67 -19.57
C ASP A 5 5.03 -46.68 -18.99
N GLN A 6 5.66 -46.35 -17.85
CA GLN A 6 5.95 -47.23 -16.71
C GLN A 6 6.78 -46.49 -15.65
N SER A 7 6.50 -46.85 -14.40
CA SER A 7 6.61 -46.08 -13.16
C SER A 7 7.59 -46.73 -12.15
N TYR A 8 7.59 -46.22 -10.90
CA TYR A 8 8.23 -46.72 -9.65
C TYR A 8 9.65 -46.19 -9.31
N GLN A 9 10.01 -45.76 -8.10
CA GLN A 9 9.32 -45.51 -6.81
C GLN A 9 10.33 -44.86 -5.81
N ASN A 10 9.80 -44.25 -4.74
CA ASN A 10 10.32 -44.21 -3.34
C ASN A 10 10.68 -42.86 -2.65
N PHE A 11 9.86 -42.59 -1.62
CA PHE A 11 9.94 -41.75 -0.40
C PHE A 11 11.14 -42.09 0.52
N PRO A 12 11.34 -41.50 1.76
CA PRO A 12 10.58 -40.47 2.52
C PRO A 12 11.42 -39.36 3.24
N ALA A 13 10.78 -38.30 3.77
CA ALA A 13 10.88 -37.84 5.18
C ALA A 13 10.18 -36.49 5.49
N LYS A 14 9.17 -36.55 6.38
CA LYS A 14 8.71 -35.63 7.46
C LYS A 14 8.82 -34.10 7.31
N SER A 15 7.67 -33.39 7.41
CA SER A 15 7.48 -32.25 8.34
C SER A 15 5.99 -31.84 8.52
N PHE A 16 5.58 -31.78 9.80
CA PHE A 16 4.51 -31.08 10.53
C PHE A 16 3.19 -30.57 9.88
N ASP A 17 2.09 -30.96 10.53
CA ASP A 17 0.69 -30.54 10.38
C ASP A 17 0.40 -29.08 10.77
N PHE A 18 -0.47 -28.42 10.00
CA PHE A 18 -1.42 -27.42 10.48
C PHE A 18 -2.73 -27.53 9.68
N CYS A 19 -3.84 -27.77 10.38
CA CYS A 19 -5.14 -28.12 9.81
C CYS A 19 -6.11 -26.93 9.89
N ILE A 20 -6.71 -26.52 8.76
CA ILE A 20 -7.95 -25.70 8.73
C ILE A 20 -8.88 -26.27 7.65
N LEU A 21 -10.03 -26.74 8.10
CA LEU A 21 -11.16 -27.27 7.33
C LEU A 21 -11.97 -26.14 6.68
N PHE A 22 -12.32 -26.29 5.40
CA PHE A 22 -13.48 -25.63 4.78
C PHE A 22 -14.43 -26.70 4.24
N SER A 23 -15.72 -26.58 4.53
CA SER A 23 -16.77 -27.27 3.80
C SER A 23 -18.10 -26.50 3.81
N ASN A 24 -18.53 -26.19 2.59
CA ASN A 24 -19.89 -26.18 2.02
C ASN A 24 -20.95 -25.19 2.51
N HIS A 25 -21.56 -24.47 1.54
CA HIS A 25 -23.00 -24.54 1.22
C HIS A 25 -23.28 -24.07 -0.23
N THR A 26 -24.19 -24.77 -0.90
CA THR A 26 -24.66 -24.67 -2.30
C THR A 26 -25.90 -23.79 -2.44
N ILE A 27 -26.05 -23.03 -3.55
CA ILE A 27 -27.35 -22.53 -4.06
C ILE A 27 -27.41 -22.67 -5.60
N VAL A 28 -28.58 -23.13 -6.07
CA VAL A 28 -28.96 -23.58 -7.42
C VAL A 28 -29.37 -22.42 -8.34
N MET A 29 -29.03 -22.53 -9.63
CA MET A 29 -29.53 -21.68 -10.74
C MET A 29 -30.66 -22.39 -11.51
N ALA A 30 -31.67 -21.64 -11.95
CA ALA A 30 -32.53 -22.03 -13.08
C ALA A 30 -33.13 -20.79 -13.79
N ASN A 31 -33.02 -20.79 -15.12
CA ASN A 31 -33.53 -19.82 -16.10
C ASN A 31 -35.06 -19.90 -16.27
N PHE A 32 -35.71 -18.85 -16.78
CA PHE A 32 -36.66 -18.91 -17.92
C PHE A 32 -37.08 -17.50 -18.38
N SER A 33 -37.10 -17.29 -19.69
CA SER A 33 -37.69 -16.13 -20.38
C SER A 33 -38.81 -16.63 -21.29
N THR A 34 -39.97 -15.94 -21.35
CA THR A 34 -40.77 -15.78 -22.58
C THR A 34 -41.88 -14.73 -22.41
N LYS A 35 -42.14 -14.07 -23.54
CA LYS A 35 -42.98 -12.91 -23.85
C LYS A 35 -44.45 -12.97 -23.39
N LEU A 36 -45.01 -11.79 -23.09
CA LEU A 36 -46.35 -11.37 -23.54
C LEU A 36 -46.39 -9.85 -23.72
N ALA A 37 -46.96 -9.43 -24.84
CA ALA A 37 -47.05 -8.04 -25.28
C ALA A 37 -48.33 -7.36 -24.76
N SER A 38 -48.28 -6.02 -24.80
CA SER A 38 -49.38 -5.07 -25.06
C SER A 38 -49.87 -4.18 -23.89
N THR A 39 -49.81 -2.88 -24.23
CA THR A 39 -50.80 -1.81 -23.99
C THR A 39 -50.83 -1.01 -22.67
N VAL A 40 -50.37 0.25 -22.81
CA VAL A 40 -51.01 1.53 -22.44
C VAL A 40 -51.06 1.94 -20.96
N SER A 41 -50.19 2.94 -20.69
CA SER A 41 -50.36 4.17 -19.88
C SER A 41 -50.53 4.16 -18.37
N ALA A 42 -49.82 5.16 -17.81
CA ALA A 42 -50.04 5.92 -16.59
C ALA A 42 -49.35 5.43 -15.29
N ALA A 43 -48.34 6.22 -14.92
CA ALA A 43 -48.02 6.71 -13.57
C ALA A 43 -47.77 5.73 -12.40
N ALA A 44 -46.71 6.07 -11.67
CA ALA A 44 -46.37 5.69 -10.31
C ALA A 44 -45.92 4.25 -10.06
N ILE A 45 -44.59 4.06 -9.90
CA ILE A 45 -44.07 3.17 -8.87
C ILE A 45 -43.02 3.92 -8.04
N VAL A 46 -43.42 4.09 -6.79
CA VAL A 46 -42.69 4.52 -5.60
C VAL A 46 -41.41 3.69 -5.44
N ALA A 47 -40.27 4.37 -5.28
CA ALA A 47 -39.10 3.81 -4.60
C ALA A 47 -38.85 4.67 -3.35
N SER A 48 -39.65 4.44 -2.30
CA SER A 48 -39.35 4.90 -0.96
C SER A 48 -38.96 3.69 -0.11
N ALA A 49 -37.71 3.67 0.38
CA ALA A 49 -37.36 3.32 1.76
C ALA A 49 -35.84 3.10 1.90
N MET A 50 -35.11 4.17 2.19
CA MET A 50 -33.97 4.16 3.11
C MET A 50 -34.07 5.48 3.88
N GLY A 51 -34.92 5.50 4.91
CA GLY A 51 -34.96 6.57 5.88
C GLY A 51 -33.91 6.29 6.95
N ALA A 52 -32.89 7.14 7.04
CA ALA A 52 -32.17 7.39 8.27
C ALA A 52 -31.82 8.88 8.32
N SER A 53 -32.38 9.53 9.34
CA SER A 53 -32.13 10.91 9.75
C SER A 53 -30.64 11.17 9.91
N LEU A 54 -30.03 11.86 8.95
CA LEU A 54 -28.81 12.61 9.16
C LEU A 54 -29.24 13.99 9.67
N VAL A 55 -28.87 14.34 10.90
CA VAL A 55 -28.71 15.76 11.24
C VAL A 55 -27.46 16.19 10.46
N SER A 56 -27.66 16.57 9.20
CA SER A 56 -26.58 17.12 8.39
C SER A 56 -26.21 18.48 8.97
N ALA A 57 -24.91 18.73 9.12
CA ALA A 57 -24.44 20.11 9.00
C ALA A 57 -25.08 20.66 7.71
N ALA A 58 -25.75 21.82 7.80
CA ALA A 58 -26.38 22.42 6.64
C ALA A 58 -25.36 22.44 5.49
N SER A 59 -25.69 21.81 4.37
CA SER A 59 -24.79 21.75 3.22
C SER A 59 -24.38 23.18 2.85
N GLU A 60 -23.11 23.39 2.53
CA GLU A 60 -22.66 24.69 2.02
C GLU A 60 -23.45 25.12 0.77
N PHE A 61 -24.14 24.19 0.11
CA PHE A 61 -24.95 24.43 -1.07
C PHE A 61 -26.38 24.88 -0.77
N LEU A 62 -26.88 24.74 0.47
CA LEU A 62 -28.25 25.08 0.83
C LEU A 62 -28.59 26.57 0.56
N PRO A 63 -27.77 27.56 0.95
CA PRO A 63 -28.06 28.97 0.66
C PRO A 63 -28.21 29.27 -0.84
N TYR A 64 -27.43 28.58 -1.68
CA TYR A 64 -27.49 28.74 -3.13
C TYR A 64 -28.76 28.12 -3.72
N ALA A 65 -29.18 26.96 -3.21
CA ALA A 65 -30.43 26.32 -3.60
C ALA A 65 -31.65 27.19 -3.23
N GLU A 66 -31.67 27.72 -2.01
CA GLU A 66 -32.74 28.61 -1.54
C GLU A 66 -32.80 29.92 -2.34
N ALA A 67 -31.64 30.52 -2.67
CA ALA A 67 -31.57 31.72 -3.50
C ALA A 67 -32.15 31.49 -4.91
N LEU A 68 -31.86 30.33 -5.52
CA LEU A 68 -32.42 29.95 -6.82
C LEU A 68 -33.91 29.61 -6.74
N ALA A 69 -34.35 28.98 -5.66
CA ALA A 69 -35.76 28.69 -5.43
C ALA A 69 -36.59 29.97 -5.26
N ALA A 70 -36.05 30.96 -4.54
CA ALA A 70 -36.67 32.28 -4.40
C ALA A 70 -36.82 33.02 -5.74
N LYS A 71 -35.90 32.78 -6.69
CA LYS A 71 -35.97 33.27 -8.07
C LYS A 71 -36.82 32.40 -9.00
N LYS A 72 -37.45 31.33 -8.48
CA LYS A 72 -38.22 30.33 -9.24
C LYS A 72 -37.42 29.65 -10.36
N VAL A 73 -36.08 29.63 -10.23
CA VAL A 73 -35.21 28.88 -11.15
C VAL A 73 -35.35 27.38 -10.89
N ILE A 74 -35.46 27.02 -9.61
CA ILE A 74 -35.79 25.68 -9.13
C ILE A 74 -37.03 25.73 -8.22
N ASN A 75 -37.62 24.56 -7.96
CA ASN A 75 -38.75 24.46 -7.03
C ASN A 75 -38.28 24.61 -5.58
N SER A 76 -39.02 25.36 -4.76
CA SER A 76 -38.84 25.40 -3.31
C SER A 76 -39.12 24.04 -2.68
N GLN A 77 -38.31 23.67 -1.68
CA GLN A 77 -38.47 22.42 -0.93
C GLN A 77 -38.69 22.72 0.56
N ASN A 78 -39.45 21.87 1.25
CA ASN A 78 -39.80 22.05 2.66
C ASN A 78 -38.65 21.69 3.62
N ALA A 79 -37.58 21.07 3.11
CA ALA A 79 -36.39 20.70 3.85
C ALA A 79 -35.18 20.57 2.91
N GLU A 80 -33.97 20.73 3.43
CA GLU A 80 -32.70 20.61 2.68
C GLU A 80 -32.62 19.29 1.89
N SER A 81 -33.01 18.18 2.52
CA SER A 81 -33.01 16.85 1.88
C SER A 81 -33.87 16.79 0.61
N GLY A 82 -34.91 17.61 0.52
CA GLY A 82 -35.76 17.70 -0.67
C GLY A 82 -35.03 18.25 -1.90
N TYR A 83 -33.97 19.05 -1.72
CA TYR A 83 -33.16 19.54 -2.84
C TYR A 83 -32.20 18.48 -3.40
N ARG A 84 -31.94 17.42 -2.62
CA ARG A 84 -31.06 16.29 -2.99
C ARG A 84 -29.65 16.78 -3.37
N LEU A 85 -29.06 17.69 -2.58
CA LEU A 85 -27.85 18.45 -2.94
C LEU A 85 -26.61 17.59 -3.23
N ASN A 86 -26.55 16.36 -2.72
CA ASN A 86 -25.44 15.44 -2.94
C ASN A 86 -25.64 14.53 -4.17
N ASP A 87 -26.84 14.49 -4.75
CA ASP A 87 -27.13 13.65 -5.90
C ASP A 87 -26.49 14.23 -7.16
N GLN A 88 -26.14 13.36 -8.10
CA GLN A 88 -25.73 13.78 -9.44
C GLN A 88 -26.94 14.34 -10.21
N ILE A 89 -26.67 15.28 -11.10
CA ILE A 89 -27.71 15.90 -11.94
C ILE A 89 -27.60 15.39 -13.37
N THR A 90 -28.75 15.09 -13.98
CA THR A 90 -28.80 14.69 -15.39
C THR A 90 -28.65 15.89 -16.31
N ARG A 91 -28.21 15.66 -17.56
CA ARG A 91 -28.12 16.68 -18.62
C ARG A 91 -29.44 17.39 -18.85
N ALA A 92 -30.56 16.66 -18.83
CA ALA A 92 -31.89 17.23 -19.01
C ALA A 92 -32.31 18.14 -17.84
N GLU A 93 -32.05 17.73 -16.60
CA GLU A 93 -32.33 18.57 -15.42
C GLU A 93 -31.49 19.84 -15.41
N LEU A 94 -30.21 19.75 -15.77
CA LEU A 94 -29.35 20.93 -15.89
C LEU A 94 -29.87 21.88 -16.98
N ALA A 95 -30.33 21.37 -18.13
CA ALA A 95 -30.90 22.19 -19.19
C ALA A 95 -32.10 22.99 -18.69
N LYS A 96 -32.96 22.40 -17.86
CA LYS A 96 -34.09 23.12 -17.23
C LYS A 96 -33.63 24.20 -16.26
N VAL A 97 -32.64 23.92 -15.42
CA VAL A 97 -32.06 24.92 -14.52
C VAL A 97 -31.48 26.09 -15.32
N ALA A 98 -30.71 25.81 -16.38
CA ALA A 98 -30.08 26.82 -17.23
C ALA A 98 -31.12 27.65 -18.02
N ALA A 99 -32.15 27.01 -18.58
CA ALA A 99 -33.24 27.69 -19.28
C ALA A 99 -34.00 28.66 -18.36
N ASN A 100 -34.34 28.20 -17.15
CA ASN A 100 -35.01 29.05 -16.16
C ASN A 100 -34.09 30.18 -15.66
N LEU A 101 -32.80 29.90 -15.46
CA LEU A 101 -31.81 30.88 -15.01
C LEU A 101 -31.58 32.00 -16.05
N GLY A 102 -31.55 31.65 -17.34
CA GLY A 102 -31.43 32.60 -18.44
C GLY A 102 -32.74 33.32 -18.79
N GLY A 103 -33.86 32.99 -18.13
CA GLY A 103 -35.16 33.61 -18.37
C GLY A 103 -35.72 33.34 -19.77
N TYR A 104 -35.36 32.22 -20.40
CA TYR A 104 -35.83 31.89 -21.74
C TYR A 104 -37.34 31.62 -21.76
N THR A 105 -38.01 32.06 -22.82
CA THR A 105 -39.41 31.69 -23.05
C THR A 105 -39.47 30.25 -23.56
N ALA A 106 -40.21 29.39 -22.87
CA ALA A 106 -40.26 27.96 -23.20
C ALA A 106 -40.78 27.73 -24.63
N VAL A 107 -40.00 27.03 -25.43
CA VAL A 107 -40.40 26.45 -26.71
C VAL A 107 -40.98 25.07 -26.43
N LYS A 108 -42.20 24.82 -26.90
CA LYS A 108 -42.86 23.53 -26.71
C LYS A 108 -42.14 22.45 -27.51
N CYS A 109 -41.80 21.35 -26.85
CA CYS A 109 -41.13 20.20 -27.40
C CYS A 109 -41.81 19.67 -28.66
N THR A 110 -41.04 19.62 -29.75
CA THR A 110 -41.41 18.98 -31.01
C THR A 110 -40.88 17.55 -31.09
N GLY A 111 -39.83 17.22 -30.34
CA GLY A 111 -39.13 15.94 -30.34
C GLY A 111 -38.26 15.71 -31.58
N ASN A 112 -37.98 16.76 -32.36
CA ASN A 112 -37.34 16.64 -33.67
C ASN A 112 -35.90 17.15 -33.71
N VAL A 113 -35.42 17.80 -32.64
CA VAL A 113 -34.05 18.38 -32.60
C VAL A 113 -32.99 17.31 -32.32
N TYR A 114 -33.28 16.39 -31.40
CA TYR A 114 -32.39 15.27 -31.06
C TYR A 114 -33.19 13.97 -31.08
N THR A 115 -32.61 12.90 -31.63
CA THR A 115 -33.31 11.61 -31.79
C THR A 115 -33.62 10.91 -30.46
N ASP A 116 -32.93 11.28 -29.38
CA ASP A 116 -33.09 10.72 -28.04
C ASP A 116 -33.83 11.66 -27.06
N VAL A 117 -34.40 12.76 -27.56
CA VAL A 117 -35.22 13.70 -26.79
C VAL A 117 -36.63 13.68 -27.38
N THR A 118 -37.59 13.19 -26.60
CA THR A 118 -38.99 13.07 -27.03
C THR A 118 -39.92 13.77 -26.06
N ALA A 119 -41.15 14.03 -26.48
CA ALA A 119 -42.20 14.62 -25.64
C ALA A 119 -42.49 13.84 -24.34
N SER A 120 -42.05 12.58 -24.24
CA SER A 120 -42.15 11.77 -23.02
C SER A 120 -41.34 12.32 -21.83
N LEU A 121 -40.33 13.16 -22.08
CA LEU A 121 -39.57 13.86 -21.04
C LEU A 121 -40.31 15.07 -20.44
N GLY A 122 -41.49 15.41 -20.95
CA GLY A 122 -42.30 16.52 -20.45
C GLY A 122 -41.57 17.87 -20.54
N ASP A 123 -41.62 18.64 -19.45
CA ASP A 123 -41.02 19.98 -19.38
C ASP A 123 -39.49 20.00 -19.51
N LEU A 124 -38.82 18.86 -19.35
CA LEU A 124 -37.39 18.72 -19.64
C LEU A 124 -37.12 18.76 -21.14
N CYS A 125 -38.02 18.22 -21.98
CA CYS A 125 -37.89 18.34 -23.43
C CYS A 125 -38.03 19.81 -23.87
N ASP A 126 -39.01 20.52 -23.30
CA ASP A 126 -39.23 21.94 -23.60
C ASP A 126 -37.95 22.75 -23.31
N ALA A 127 -37.31 22.53 -22.16
CA ALA A 127 -36.08 23.20 -21.79
C ALA A 127 -34.91 22.90 -22.74
N ILE A 128 -34.76 21.65 -23.18
CA ILE A 128 -33.71 21.24 -24.11
C ILE A 128 -33.92 21.94 -25.46
N GLU A 129 -35.11 21.85 -26.06
CA GLU A 129 -35.36 22.49 -27.36
C GLU A 129 -35.29 24.02 -27.28
N THR A 130 -35.66 24.61 -26.14
CA THR A 130 -35.49 26.04 -25.88
C THR A 130 -34.02 26.46 -25.93
N LEU A 131 -33.13 25.75 -25.21
CA LEU A 131 -31.70 26.06 -25.22
C LEU A 131 -31.03 25.75 -26.57
N ALA A 132 -31.51 24.76 -27.31
CA ALA A 132 -31.05 24.46 -28.66
C ALA A 132 -31.42 25.58 -29.65
N ALA A 133 -32.68 26.06 -29.59
CA ALA A 133 -33.13 27.20 -30.37
C ALA A 133 -32.35 28.48 -30.03
N ALA A 134 -32.01 28.68 -28.76
CA ALA A 134 -31.16 29.77 -28.28
C ALA A 134 -29.66 29.59 -28.58
N LYS A 135 -29.25 28.46 -29.20
CA LYS A 135 -27.85 28.09 -29.51
C LYS A 135 -26.94 28.02 -28.28
N VAL A 136 -27.50 27.84 -27.09
CA VAL A 136 -26.74 27.61 -25.84
C VAL A 136 -26.18 26.19 -25.82
N ILE A 137 -26.94 25.23 -26.35
CA ILE A 137 -26.50 23.84 -26.57
C ILE A 137 -26.39 23.56 -28.07
N SER A 138 -25.39 22.77 -28.45
CA SER A 138 -25.09 22.48 -29.86
C SER A 138 -26.08 21.50 -30.47
N THR A 139 -26.53 21.77 -31.69
CA THR A 139 -27.32 20.87 -32.54
C THR A 139 -26.47 20.12 -33.57
N ALA A 140 -25.14 20.12 -33.42
CA ALA A 140 -24.22 19.43 -34.33
C ALA A 140 -24.27 17.90 -34.19
N SER A 141 -24.63 17.41 -33.00
CA SER A 141 -24.91 15.99 -32.73
C SER A 141 -26.40 15.72 -32.88
N ASN A 142 -26.77 14.55 -33.43
CA ASN A 142 -28.15 14.09 -33.49
C ASN A 142 -28.69 13.55 -32.14
N THR A 143 -27.84 13.44 -31.11
CA THR A 143 -28.21 12.97 -29.77
C THR A 143 -27.77 13.95 -28.68
N PHE A 144 -28.59 14.10 -27.63
CA PHE A 144 -28.37 14.99 -26.48
C PHE A 144 -27.95 14.25 -25.20
N ARG A 145 -28.36 12.98 -25.05
CA ARG A 145 -28.15 12.08 -23.90
C ARG A 145 -28.83 12.57 -22.61
N PRO A 146 -30.16 12.76 -22.59
CA PRO A 146 -30.87 13.46 -21.51
C PRO A 146 -30.70 12.86 -20.11
N THR A 147 -30.49 11.55 -20.00
CA THR A 147 -30.33 10.83 -18.72
C THR A 147 -28.88 10.70 -18.25
N ALA A 148 -27.90 11.10 -19.05
CA ALA A 148 -26.50 11.04 -18.66
C ALA A 148 -26.15 12.14 -17.64
N ASN A 149 -25.18 11.86 -16.76
CA ASN A 149 -24.64 12.87 -15.85
C ASN A 149 -23.77 13.88 -16.62
N VAL A 150 -23.65 15.09 -16.08
CA VAL A 150 -22.83 16.18 -16.63
C VAL A 150 -21.47 16.29 -15.95
N THR A 151 -20.44 16.60 -16.73
CA THR A 151 -19.13 16.97 -16.20
C THR A 151 -19.11 18.42 -15.70
N ARG A 152 -18.14 18.76 -14.85
CA ARG A 152 -17.93 20.12 -14.31
C ARG A 152 -17.66 21.16 -15.39
N ALA A 153 -16.97 20.78 -16.47
CA ALA A 153 -16.75 21.66 -17.61
C ALA A 153 -18.06 21.93 -18.37
N GLU A 154 -18.82 20.87 -18.68
CA GLU A 154 -20.09 20.99 -19.41
C GLU A 154 -21.14 21.78 -18.62
N MET A 155 -21.24 21.57 -17.30
CA MET A 155 -22.18 22.33 -16.48
C MET A 155 -21.86 23.83 -16.47
N THR A 156 -20.57 24.17 -16.39
CA THR A 156 -20.11 25.56 -16.36
C THR A 156 -20.41 26.25 -17.69
N LYS A 157 -20.12 25.58 -18.81
CA LYS A 157 -20.47 26.07 -20.15
C LYS A 157 -21.96 26.29 -20.31
N MET A 158 -22.81 25.32 -19.92
CA MET A 158 -24.26 25.44 -20.13
C MET A 158 -24.88 26.58 -19.32
N ILE A 159 -24.47 26.73 -18.05
CA ILE A 159 -24.95 27.81 -17.17
C ILE A 159 -24.49 29.18 -17.68
N LEU A 160 -23.21 29.32 -18.01
CA LEU A 160 -22.65 30.59 -18.50
C LEU A 160 -23.19 30.97 -19.88
N GLY A 161 -23.33 29.99 -20.78
CA GLY A 161 -23.93 30.18 -22.09
C GLY A 161 -25.39 30.64 -21.99
N ALA A 162 -26.17 30.06 -21.07
CA ALA A 162 -27.54 30.49 -20.84
C ALA A 162 -27.65 31.95 -20.36
N LEU A 163 -26.66 32.42 -19.59
CA LEU A 163 -26.53 33.80 -19.14
C LEU A 163 -25.79 34.73 -20.13
N ALA A 164 -25.53 34.26 -21.35
CA ALA A 164 -24.78 34.98 -22.39
C ALA A 164 -23.39 35.49 -21.94
N VAL A 165 -22.73 34.76 -21.03
CA VAL A 165 -21.36 35.06 -20.61
C VAL A 165 -20.38 34.57 -21.68
N ALA A 166 -19.60 35.49 -22.25
CA ALA A 166 -18.58 35.16 -23.23
C ALA A 166 -17.41 34.35 -22.62
N PRO A 167 -16.81 33.40 -23.38
CA PRO A 167 -15.60 32.71 -22.95
C PRO A 167 -14.42 33.68 -22.85
N SER A 168 -13.50 33.43 -21.91
CA SER A 168 -12.29 34.22 -21.70
C SER A 168 -11.08 33.49 -22.28
N SER A 169 -10.26 34.21 -23.05
CA SER A 169 -8.96 33.70 -23.54
C SER A 169 -7.85 33.82 -22.51
N THR A 170 -8.10 34.48 -21.38
CA THR A 170 -7.13 34.64 -20.30
C THR A 170 -7.11 33.39 -19.45
N SER A 171 -6.00 32.65 -19.44
CA SER A 171 -5.87 31.45 -18.62
C SER A 171 -6.07 31.77 -17.14
N ALA A 172 -6.95 31.01 -16.48
CA ALA A 172 -7.18 31.12 -15.03
C ALA A 172 -6.11 30.41 -14.19
N GLY A 173 -5.12 29.75 -14.81
CA GLY A 173 -3.99 29.11 -14.13
C GLY A 173 -4.26 27.74 -13.53
N TYR A 174 -5.36 27.07 -13.91
CA TYR A 174 -5.61 25.68 -13.52
C TYR A 174 -4.71 24.71 -14.30
N SER A 175 -4.00 23.80 -13.63
CA SER A 175 -3.06 22.88 -14.26
C SER A 175 -3.71 21.81 -15.15
N ASP A 176 -5.00 21.52 -14.93
CA ASP A 176 -5.79 20.54 -15.70
C ASP A 176 -6.78 21.19 -16.69
N VAL A 177 -6.66 22.49 -16.92
CA VAL A 177 -7.40 23.21 -17.97
C VAL A 177 -6.43 23.61 -19.06
N ASN A 178 -6.59 23.00 -20.23
CA ASN A 178 -5.75 23.24 -21.40
C ASN A 178 -6.57 23.10 -22.68
N SER A 179 -5.92 23.38 -23.80
CA SER A 179 -6.51 23.42 -25.14
C SER A 179 -7.19 22.12 -25.60
N SER A 180 -6.88 20.97 -24.99
CA SER A 180 -7.59 19.71 -25.29
C SER A 180 -9.07 19.71 -24.90
N LEU A 181 -9.50 20.64 -24.05
CA LEU A 181 -10.90 20.82 -23.67
C LEU A 181 -11.72 21.61 -24.71
N GLY A 182 -11.08 22.13 -25.76
CA GLY A 182 -11.73 22.92 -26.80
C GLY A 182 -12.41 24.17 -26.26
N ASP A 183 -13.66 24.41 -26.66
CA ASP A 183 -14.39 25.63 -26.28
C ASP A 183 -14.75 25.69 -24.78
N LEU A 184 -14.68 24.56 -24.05
CA LEU A 184 -14.97 24.48 -22.62
C LEU A 184 -13.95 25.26 -21.78
N GLU A 185 -12.68 25.28 -22.21
CA GLU A 185 -11.60 26.01 -21.54
C GLU A 185 -11.97 27.48 -21.33
N GLY A 186 -12.46 28.14 -22.38
CA GLY A 186 -12.79 29.56 -22.32
C GLY A 186 -13.92 29.88 -21.33
N PHE A 187 -14.90 28.99 -21.17
CA PHE A 187 -15.97 29.17 -20.19
C PHE A 187 -15.48 28.94 -18.75
N ILE A 188 -14.55 28.01 -18.54
CA ILE A 188 -13.92 27.79 -17.23
C ILE A 188 -13.10 29.01 -16.83
N ASN A 189 -12.32 29.55 -17.76
CA ASN A 189 -11.53 30.77 -17.56
C ASN A 189 -12.44 31.97 -17.23
N ALA A 190 -13.54 32.16 -17.97
CA ALA A 190 -14.52 33.22 -17.70
C ALA A 190 -15.20 33.05 -16.33
N ALA A 191 -15.51 31.83 -15.92
CA ALA A 191 -16.07 31.54 -14.61
C ALA A 191 -15.12 31.96 -13.48
N ALA A 192 -13.82 31.70 -13.64
CA ALA A 192 -12.81 32.04 -12.66
C ALA A 192 -12.51 33.55 -12.63
N GLU A 193 -12.48 34.21 -13.79
CA GLU A 193 -12.35 35.67 -13.92
C GLU A 193 -13.48 36.40 -13.18
N LYS A 194 -14.70 35.86 -13.26
CA LYS A 194 -15.90 36.39 -12.59
C LYS A 194 -16.08 35.89 -11.15
N ASN A 195 -15.10 35.18 -10.57
CA ASN A 195 -15.17 34.59 -9.23
C ASN A 195 -16.37 33.65 -8.98
N ILE A 196 -16.94 33.07 -10.04
CA ILE A 196 -18.04 32.11 -9.95
C ILE A 196 -17.51 30.78 -9.42
N VAL A 197 -16.36 30.35 -9.95
CA VAL A 197 -15.60 29.20 -9.46
C VAL A 197 -14.34 29.69 -8.76
N ASN A 198 -13.91 28.96 -7.72
CA ASN A 198 -12.76 29.38 -6.92
C ASN A 198 -11.45 29.21 -7.70
N LYS A 199 -10.50 30.14 -7.53
CA LYS A 199 -9.12 29.97 -8.01
C LYS A 199 -8.44 28.88 -7.16
N ALA A 200 -8.05 27.78 -7.81
CA ALA A 200 -7.41 26.61 -7.21
C ALA A 200 -6.38 26.03 -8.20
N THR A 201 -5.55 25.08 -7.78
CA THR A 201 -4.56 24.44 -8.66
C THR A 201 -5.22 23.59 -9.76
N TYR A 202 -6.37 22.98 -9.48
CA TYR A 202 -7.09 22.09 -10.41
C TYR A 202 -8.58 22.46 -10.46
N PHE A 203 -9.17 22.46 -11.65
CA PHE A 203 -10.61 22.66 -11.88
C PHE A 203 -11.40 21.32 -11.88
N ARG A 204 -10.74 20.23 -12.28
CA ARG A 204 -11.27 18.88 -12.48
C ARG A 204 -12.38 18.82 -13.55
N PRO A 205 -12.09 19.19 -14.81
CA PRO A 205 -13.11 19.38 -15.85
C PRO A 205 -13.96 18.14 -16.13
N ASN A 206 -13.39 16.94 -16.01
CA ASN A 206 -14.05 15.67 -16.35
C ASN A 206 -14.78 15.00 -15.17
N ALA A 207 -14.71 15.55 -13.96
CA ALA A 207 -15.47 15.01 -12.82
C ALA A 207 -16.97 15.32 -12.98
N THR A 208 -17.85 14.42 -12.55
CA THR A 208 -19.30 14.66 -12.59
C THR A 208 -19.73 15.65 -11.50
N GLY A 209 -20.65 16.56 -11.84
CA GLY A 209 -21.12 17.60 -10.93
C GLY A 209 -22.33 17.18 -10.09
N SER A 210 -22.33 17.51 -8.80
CA SER A 210 -23.53 17.34 -7.95
C SER A 210 -24.57 18.45 -8.17
N ARG A 211 -25.81 18.21 -7.74
CA ARG A 211 -26.88 19.23 -7.75
C ARG A 211 -26.49 20.47 -6.94
N GLY A 212 -25.86 20.29 -5.79
CA GLY A 212 -25.39 21.39 -4.96
C GLY A 212 -24.33 22.25 -5.66
N GLU A 213 -23.41 21.63 -6.40
CA GLU A 213 -22.42 22.35 -7.19
C GLU A 213 -23.05 23.12 -8.36
N VAL A 214 -24.06 22.54 -9.04
CA VAL A 214 -24.84 23.24 -10.07
C VAL A 214 -25.49 24.48 -9.49
N PHE A 215 -26.15 24.36 -8.34
CA PHE A 215 -26.84 25.49 -7.71
C PHE A 215 -25.87 26.57 -7.27
N LYS A 216 -24.70 26.20 -6.75
CA LYS A 216 -23.65 27.15 -6.40
C LYS A 216 -23.13 27.93 -7.61
N ILE A 217 -22.81 27.24 -8.72
CA ILE A 217 -22.35 27.90 -9.94
C ILE A 217 -23.46 28.76 -10.55
N ALA A 218 -24.70 28.27 -10.63
CA ALA A 218 -25.84 29.00 -11.17
C ALA A 218 -26.15 30.27 -10.37
N ALA A 219 -26.21 30.18 -9.04
CA ALA A 219 -26.47 31.32 -8.17
C ALA A 219 -25.35 32.37 -8.26
N ARG A 220 -24.08 31.96 -8.23
CA ARG A 220 -22.95 32.88 -8.40
C ARG A 220 -22.90 33.51 -9.79
N ALA A 221 -23.19 32.73 -10.84
CA ALA A 221 -23.23 33.23 -12.21
C ALA A 221 -24.36 34.26 -12.42
N ALA A 222 -25.49 34.07 -11.74
CA ALA A 222 -26.58 35.04 -11.70
C ALA A 222 -26.35 36.21 -10.72
N GLY A 223 -25.17 36.29 -10.08
CA GLY A 223 -24.83 37.36 -9.14
C GLY A 223 -25.69 37.36 -7.87
N LEU A 224 -26.22 36.20 -7.46
CA LEU A 224 -26.98 36.08 -6.23
C LEU A 224 -26.00 36.07 -5.04
N ASP A 225 -26.09 37.10 -4.20
CA ASP A 225 -25.26 37.21 -3.00
C ASP A 225 -25.72 36.19 -1.93
N VAL A 226 -24.77 35.39 -1.48
CA VAL A 226 -24.96 34.22 -0.60
C VAL A 226 -23.95 34.22 0.56
N ASN A 227 -23.14 35.27 0.69
CA ASN A 227 -22.26 35.47 1.83
C ASN A 227 -22.80 36.67 2.63
N ASN A 228 -23.13 36.49 3.90
CA ASN A 228 -22.78 37.44 4.97
C ASN A 228 -23.34 37.02 6.34
N ASN A 229 -22.43 36.58 7.20
CA ASN A 229 -22.30 37.21 8.50
C ASN A 229 -21.59 38.57 8.26
N ASN A 230 -22.33 39.66 8.50
CA ASN A 230 -21.93 41.08 8.55
C ASN A 230 -22.43 41.98 7.39
N ASN A 231 -23.22 42.95 7.80
CA ASN A 231 -23.86 44.05 7.08
C ASN A 231 -22.83 45.09 6.54
N PRO A 232 -22.96 45.54 5.28
CA PRO A 232 -22.65 46.93 4.93
C PRO A 232 -23.84 47.63 4.23
N THR A 233 -24.01 48.91 4.57
CA THR A 233 -25.03 49.87 4.14
C THR A 233 -25.44 49.76 2.66
N ASP A 234 -26.72 49.48 2.45
CA ASP A 234 -27.40 49.52 1.16
C ASP A 234 -27.84 50.96 0.83
N PRO A 235 -27.45 51.54 -0.33
CA PRO A 235 -28.16 52.66 -0.91
C PRO A 235 -29.49 52.15 -1.50
N ALA A 236 -30.52 52.16 -0.65
CA ALA A 236 -31.94 51.99 -0.96
C ALA A 236 -32.40 50.60 -1.47
N LYS A 237 -32.32 49.60 -0.59
CA LYS A 237 -33.28 48.49 -0.49
C LYS A 237 -33.89 48.50 0.93
N PRO A 238 -35.19 48.21 1.11
CA PRO A 238 -35.82 48.26 2.44
C PRO A 238 -35.07 47.31 3.37
N GLY A 239 -34.56 47.86 4.49
CA GLY A 239 -33.67 47.15 5.40
C GLY A 239 -34.24 45.80 5.85
N ALA A 240 -33.34 44.85 6.10
CA ALA A 240 -33.69 43.64 6.83
C ALA A 240 -34.28 44.06 8.18
N THR A 241 -35.61 44.04 8.27
CA THR A 241 -36.31 44.33 9.51
C THR A 241 -35.87 43.27 10.52
N THR A 242 -35.25 43.69 11.63
CA THR A 242 -35.08 42.81 12.79
C THR A 242 -36.46 42.23 13.10
N GLY A 243 -36.58 40.90 13.05
CA GLY A 243 -37.85 40.26 13.36
C GLY A 243 -38.32 40.65 14.77
N ASN A 244 -39.59 41.00 14.90
CA ASN A 244 -40.24 41.18 16.19
C ASN A 244 -40.52 39.81 16.79
N ILE A 245 -40.27 39.67 18.09
CA ILE A 245 -40.59 38.47 18.85
C ILE A 245 -41.86 38.70 19.67
N SER A 246 -42.82 37.79 19.56
CA SER A 246 -44.00 37.78 20.42
C SER A 246 -44.02 36.49 21.24
N VAL A 247 -44.47 36.61 22.48
CA VAL A 247 -44.62 35.48 23.40
C VAL A 247 -46.04 35.45 23.91
N THR A 248 -46.66 34.28 23.84
CA THR A 248 -48.00 34.02 24.35
C THR A 248 -48.01 32.74 25.18
N SER A 249 -48.89 32.62 26.16
CA SER A 249 -49.07 31.35 26.87
C SER A 249 -49.74 30.32 25.95
N VAL A 250 -49.38 29.05 26.11
CA VAL A 250 -50.09 27.92 25.49
C VAL A 250 -50.97 27.29 26.56
N GLY A 251 -52.29 27.39 26.37
CA GLY A 251 -53.27 26.97 27.37
C GLY A 251 -53.43 27.97 28.52
N SER A 252 -54.16 27.54 29.55
CA SER A 252 -54.48 28.35 30.73
C SER A 252 -53.51 28.08 31.87
N ALA A 253 -53.12 29.12 32.61
CA ALA A 253 -52.36 28.98 33.85
C ALA A 253 -53.17 28.21 34.89
N THR A 254 -52.64 27.06 35.36
CA THR A 254 -53.27 26.23 36.39
C THR A 254 -52.43 26.21 37.67
N ALA A 255 -53.12 26.07 38.81
CA ALA A 255 -52.46 25.82 40.09
C ALA A 255 -52.08 24.34 40.19
N GLN A 256 -50.85 24.08 40.65
CA GLN A 256 -50.31 22.74 40.86
C GLN A 256 -49.89 22.59 42.32
N TYR A 257 -50.27 21.46 42.93
CA TYR A 257 -49.88 21.11 44.29
C TYR A 257 -48.72 20.12 44.21
N VAL A 258 -47.53 20.57 44.59
CA VAL A 258 -46.30 19.79 44.44
C VAL A 258 -45.62 19.55 45.79
N PRO A 259 -44.80 18.50 45.92
CA PRO A 259 -43.95 18.31 47.09
C PRO A 259 -43.03 19.52 47.30
N ARG A 260 -42.75 19.86 48.55
CA ARG A 260 -41.93 21.03 48.91
C ARG A 260 -40.46 20.95 48.45
N ASN A 261 -40.01 19.82 47.94
CA ASN A 261 -38.65 19.63 47.41
C ASN A 261 -38.64 19.16 45.96
N ALA A 262 -39.74 19.34 45.23
CA ALA A 262 -39.84 18.89 43.84
C ALA A 262 -38.88 19.66 42.92
N SER A 263 -38.18 18.94 42.04
CA SER A 263 -37.32 19.51 41.00
C SER A 263 -38.04 19.51 39.65
N SER A 264 -37.74 20.46 38.76
CA SER A 264 -38.23 20.47 37.37
C SER A 264 -39.75 20.46 37.18
N VAL A 265 -40.50 21.11 38.07
CA VAL A 265 -41.95 21.27 37.96
C VAL A 265 -42.28 22.12 36.73
N LYS A 266 -43.04 21.59 35.77
CA LYS A 266 -43.50 22.34 34.60
C LYS A 266 -44.56 23.35 34.99
N VAL A 267 -44.21 24.64 35.03
CA VAL A 267 -45.14 25.73 35.41
C VAL A 267 -45.93 26.28 34.22
N GLY A 268 -45.56 25.93 32.98
CA GLY A 268 -46.35 26.31 31.81
C GLY A 268 -45.58 26.14 30.52
N THR A 269 -46.27 26.33 29.40
CA THR A 269 -45.69 26.36 28.06
C THR A 269 -45.92 27.74 27.46
N ILE A 270 -44.89 28.32 26.87
CA ILE A 270 -44.99 29.54 26.07
C ILE A 270 -44.83 29.22 24.60
N LYS A 271 -45.51 29.98 23.74
CA LYS A 271 -45.32 29.99 22.30
C LYS A 271 -44.59 31.26 21.93
N VAL A 272 -43.37 31.10 21.41
CA VAL A 272 -42.52 32.20 20.94
C VAL A 272 -42.62 32.26 19.42
N THR A 273 -43.01 33.39 18.85
CA THR A 273 -43.22 33.57 17.41
C THR A 273 -42.33 34.68 16.87
N ALA A 274 -41.68 34.42 15.74
CA ALA A 274 -40.94 35.45 15.00
C ALA A 274 -41.83 36.06 13.92
N THR A 275 -41.89 37.39 13.85
CA THR A 275 -42.70 38.14 12.87
C THR A 275 -41.88 39.27 12.26
N GLY A 276 -42.03 39.53 10.96
CA GLY A 276 -41.30 40.61 10.28
C GLY A 276 -39.83 40.30 9.97
N GLY A 277 -39.30 39.14 10.38
CA GLY A 277 -37.92 38.69 10.14
C GLY A 277 -37.56 37.46 10.98
N ASP A 278 -36.44 36.80 10.68
CA ASP A 278 -35.90 35.74 11.53
C ASP A 278 -35.46 36.31 12.89
N VAL A 279 -35.65 35.55 13.97
CA VAL A 279 -35.26 35.97 15.32
C VAL A 279 -34.37 34.93 15.99
N ALA A 280 -33.28 35.39 16.60
CA ALA A 280 -32.47 34.61 17.52
C ALA A 280 -32.95 34.85 18.96
N LEU A 281 -33.59 33.84 19.57
CA LEU A 281 -33.95 33.82 20.98
C LEU A 281 -32.70 33.49 21.81
N GLN A 282 -32.21 34.48 22.54
CA GLN A 282 -30.98 34.46 23.34
C GLN A 282 -31.28 34.34 24.83
N SER A 283 -32.36 34.97 25.31
CA SER A 283 -32.73 34.92 26.73
C SER A 283 -34.22 35.09 27.00
N LEU A 284 -34.64 34.67 28.19
CA LEU A 284 -35.95 34.93 28.78
C LEU A 284 -35.74 35.42 30.22
N VAL A 285 -36.54 36.39 30.66
CA VAL A 285 -36.65 36.76 32.08
C VAL A 285 -38.01 36.35 32.60
N ILE A 286 -37.98 35.63 33.71
CA ILE A 286 -39.14 35.08 34.41
C ILE A 286 -39.22 35.76 35.76
N THR A 287 -40.28 36.50 36.00
CA THR A 287 -40.53 37.09 37.32
C THR A 287 -41.40 36.13 38.12
N ARG A 288 -41.01 35.92 39.38
CA ARG A 288 -41.77 35.18 40.36
C ARG A 288 -42.49 36.16 41.30
N SER A 289 -43.73 35.84 41.65
CA SER A 289 -44.57 36.55 42.60
C SER A 289 -45.31 35.54 43.50
N GLY A 290 -46.14 36.02 44.43
CA GLY A 290 -46.93 35.18 45.34
C GLY A 290 -46.54 35.36 46.80
N LEU A 291 -47.33 34.75 47.70
CA LEU A 291 -47.20 34.92 49.16
C LEU A 291 -46.11 34.04 49.79
N GLY A 292 -45.53 33.11 49.03
CA GLY A 292 -44.47 32.23 49.51
C GLY A 292 -43.10 32.90 49.69
N ALA A 293 -42.18 32.26 50.40
CA ALA A 293 -40.81 32.76 50.53
C ALA A 293 -40.09 32.77 49.17
N SER A 294 -39.42 33.87 48.82
CA SER A 294 -38.72 33.98 47.52
C SER A 294 -37.50 33.06 47.43
N THR A 295 -36.98 32.61 48.56
CA THR A 295 -35.89 31.62 48.69
C THR A 295 -36.36 30.18 48.47
N ASP A 296 -37.65 29.92 48.24
CA ASP A 296 -38.15 28.57 48.00
C ASP A 296 -37.75 27.99 46.63
N VAL A 297 -37.41 28.86 45.67
CA VAL A 297 -36.91 28.45 44.35
C VAL A 297 -35.38 28.33 44.40
N GLU A 298 -34.84 27.28 43.78
CA GLU A 298 -33.40 27.01 43.75
C GLU A 298 -32.63 28.13 43.04
N SER A 299 -31.55 28.63 43.63
CA SER A 299 -30.85 29.83 43.12
C SER A 299 -30.02 29.53 41.86
N SER A 300 -29.42 28.34 41.80
CA SER A 300 -28.61 27.88 40.67
C SER A 300 -29.40 26.87 39.84
N ASN A 301 -29.76 27.23 38.60
CA ASN A 301 -30.55 26.40 37.67
C ASN A 301 -31.98 26.08 38.16
N GLY A 302 -32.52 26.85 39.12
CA GLY A 302 -33.88 26.63 39.60
C GLY A 302 -35.00 27.03 38.65
N ILE A 303 -34.72 27.72 37.54
CA ILE A 303 -35.70 27.92 36.46
C ILE A 303 -35.03 27.57 35.12
N ARG A 304 -35.65 26.68 34.35
CA ARG A 304 -35.13 26.16 33.08
C ARG A 304 -36.16 26.19 31.98
N ALA A 305 -35.68 26.14 30.74
CA ALA A 305 -36.50 26.09 29.55
C ALA A 305 -36.28 24.74 28.84
N ALA A 306 -37.37 24.09 28.44
CA ALA A 306 -37.36 22.85 27.71
C ALA A 306 -38.16 22.93 26.41
N ILE A 307 -37.72 22.24 25.37
CA ILE A 307 -38.46 22.08 24.11
C ILE A 307 -38.59 20.57 23.86
N ASP A 308 -39.80 20.09 23.61
CA ASP A 308 -40.08 18.66 23.41
C ASP A 308 -39.52 17.78 24.54
N GLY A 309 -39.62 18.26 25.79
CA GLY A 309 -39.11 17.58 26.98
C GLY A 309 -37.58 17.65 27.19
N LYS A 310 -36.85 18.39 26.36
CA LYS A 310 -35.38 18.54 26.44
C LYS A 310 -34.99 19.91 26.97
N ILE A 311 -34.17 19.97 28.02
CA ILE A 311 -33.64 21.23 28.56
C ILE A 311 -32.74 21.92 27.52
N VAL A 312 -33.21 23.04 26.95
CA VAL A 312 -32.50 23.78 25.90
C VAL A 312 -31.74 25.01 26.43
N SER A 313 -31.94 25.38 27.69
CA SER A 313 -31.22 26.49 28.28
C SER A 313 -29.82 26.11 28.75
N SER A 314 -28.84 26.98 28.46
CA SER A 314 -27.44 26.80 28.84
C SER A 314 -27.27 26.97 30.34
N ASN A 315 -27.77 28.09 30.90
CA ASN A 315 -27.87 28.37 32.34
C ASN A 315 -29.21 29.04 32.66
N GLY A 316 -29.76 28.75 33.85
CA GLY A 316 -30.90 29.47 34.41
C GLY A 316 -30.56 29.97 35.80
N TYR A 317 -30.48 31.27 36.03
CA TYR A 317 -30.20 31.80 37.36
C TYR A 317 -31.44 32.41 37.95
N TYR A 318 -31.78 32.07 39.19
CA TYR A 318 -32.87 32.72 39.93
C TYR A 318 -32.30 33.50 41.12
N ASN A 319 -32.61 34.78 41.14
CA ASN A 319 -32.20 35.69 42.20
C ASN A 319 -33.39 35.97 43.11
N SER A 320 -33.38 35.40 44.32
CA SER A 320 -34.46 35.54 45.30
C SER A 320 -34.67 36.98 45.80
N SER A 321 -33.65 37.83 45.76
CA SER A 321 -33.76 39.25 46.15
C SER A 321 -34.52 40.07 45.11
N SER A 322 -34.24 39.85 43.83
CA SER A 322 -34.95 40.51 42.72
C SER A 322 -36.22 39.78 42.27
N GLN A 323 -36.43 38.54 42.74
CA GLN A 323 -37.47 37.61 42.30
C GLN A 323 -37.50 37.38 40.78
N GLN A 324 -36.33 37.47 40.13
CA GLN A 324 -36.17 37.29 38.69
C GLN A 324 -35.29 36.07 38.40
N GLY A 325 -35.76 35.27 37.44
CA GLY A 325 -35.05 34.17 36.83
C GLY A 325 -34.62 34.52 35.41
N ASN A 326 -33.33 34.49 35.13
CA ASN A 326 -32.78 34.74 33.80
C ASN A 326 -32.33 33.44 33.18
N ILE A 327 -32.92 33.10 32.03
CA ILE A 327 -32.58 31.91 31.25
C ILE A 327 -31.84 32.36 29.99
N TYR A 328 -30.75 31.68 29.67
CA TYR A 328 -29.97 31.92 28.46
C TYR A 328 -29.97 30.71 27.53
N PHE A 329 -29.86 30.96 26.22
CA PHE A 329 -29.69 29.96 25.18
C PHE A 329 -28.35 30.18 24.51
N THR A 330 -27.46 29.20 24.62
CA THR A 330 -26.12 29.26 24.01
C THR A 330 -25.82 27.91 23.38
N PRO A 331 -25.89 27.78 22.03
CA PRO A 331 -26.20 28.83 21.06
C PRO A 331 -27.66 29.33 21.15
N SER A 332 -27.94 30.52 20.62
CA SER A 332 -29.30 31.09 20.58
C SER A 332 -30.23 30.24 19.72
N ILE A 333 -31.51 30.15 20.09
CA ILE A 333 -32.52 29.42 19.32
C ILE A 333 -32.98 30.28 18.15
N THR A 334 -32.75 29.83 16.92
CA THR A 334 -33.25 30.52 15.72
C THR A 334 -34.70 30.15 15.49
N ILE A 335 -35.56 31.16 15.32
CA ILE A 335 -36.97 31.04 14.97
C ILE A 335 -37.16 31.77 13.64
N LYS A 336 -37.56 31.05 12.60
CA LYS A 336 -37.74 31.63 11.26
C LYS A 336 -38.97 32.53 11.21
N ASN A 337 -38.94 33.56 10.36
CA ASN A 337 -40.08 34.47 10.21
C ASN A 337 -41.39 33.70 9.91
N GLY A 338 -42.43 33.92 10.71
CA GLY A 338 -43.71 33.22 10.61
C GLY A 338 -43.75 31.87 11.34
N GLU A 339 -42.63 31.37 11.86
CA GLU A 339 -42.60 30.18 12.69
C GLU A 339 -42.79 30.50 14.18
N SER A 340 -43.23 29.48 14.92
CA SER A 340 -43.30 29.51 16.37
C SER A 340 -42.63 28.29 16.99
N LYS A 341 -42.10 28.46 18.21
CA LYS A 341 -41.61 27.36 19.05
C LYS A 341 -42.36 27.34 20.38
N ASN A 342 -42.77 26.14 20.79
CA ASN A 342 -43.33 25.92 22.13
C ASN A 342 -42.18 25.61 23.08
N ILE A 343 -42.10 26.35 24.18
CA ILE A 343 -41.05 26.23 25.20
C ILE A 343 -41.72 26.02 26.56
N ASP A 344 -41.43 24.90 27.19
CA ASP A 344 -41.84 24.58 28.54
C ASP A 344 -40.93 25.29 29.55
N ILE A 345 -41.52 25.89 30.57
CA ILE A 345 -40.80 26.50 31.68
C ILE A 345 -40.88 25.56 32.88
N LEU A 346 -39.71 25.18 33.39
CA LEU A 346 -39.55 24.25 34.50
C LEU A 346 -38.98 25.00 35.70
N VAL A 347 -39.47 24.69 36.90
CA VAL A 347 -39.04 25.31 38.16
C VAL A 347 -38.64 24.22 39.15
N SER A 348 -37.46 24.35 39.75
CA SER A 348 -36.99 23.51 40.85
C SER A 348 -37.10 24.25 42.18
N LEU A 349 -37.71 23.60 43.15
CA LEU A 349 -37.78 24.08 44.52
C LEU A 349 -36.52 23.68 45.29
N ASN A 350 -36.12 24.51 46.24
CA ASN A 350 -35.10 24.17 47.21
C ASN A 350 -35.51 22.95 48.02
N ASN A 351 -34.53 22.20 48.53
CA ASN A 351 -34.77 20.94 49.25
C ASN A 351 -35.72 21.06 50.45
N ASP A 352 -35.81 22.26 51.03
CA ASP A 352 -36.54 22.54 52.25
C ASP A 352 -37.45 23.77 52.09
N ALA A 353 -37.97 24.03 50.87
CA ALA A 353 -38.91 25.13 50.62
C ALA A 353 -40.08 25.10 51.60
N GLU A 354 -40.66 26.25 51.96
CA GLU A 354 -41.72 26.32 52.97
C GLU A 354 -42.97 25.51 52.60
N VAL A 355 -43.76 25.11 53.59
CA VAL A 355 -45.00 24.35 53.40
C VAL A 355 -46.16 25.30 53.10
N ASN A 356 -47.07 24.92 52.19
CA ASN A 356 -48.22 25.74 51.77
C ASN A 356 -47.81 27.10 51.19
N SER A 357 -46.61 27.15 50.61
CA SER A 357 -46.01 28.31 49.99
C SER A 357 -46.50 28.45 48.55
N GLN A 358 -46.89 29.67 48.16
CA GLN A 358 -47.49 29.94 46.85
C GLN A 358 -46.56 30.77 45.96
N HIS A 359 -46.34 30.30 44.73
CA HIS A 359 -45.43 30.92 43.75
C HIS A 359 -46.09 31.01 42.38
N GLN A 360 -46.24 32.22 41.85
CA GLN A 360 -46.70 32.46 40.49
C GLN A 360 -45.53 32.91 39.62
N PHE A 361 -45.53 32.51 38.35
CA PHE A 361 -44.46 32.85 37.41
C PHE A 361 -45.02 33.61 36.21
N SER A 362 -44.25 34.53 35.64
CA SER A 362 -44.60 35.24 34.42
C SER A 362 -43.36 35.54 33.59
N ILE A 363 -43.47 35.44 32.26
CA ILE A 363 -42.40 35.95 31.37
C ILE A 363 -42.56 37.46 31.26
N THR A 364 -41.52 38.21 31.61
CA THR A 364 -41.57 39.68 31.62
C THR A 364 -40.63 40.31 30.59
N SER A 365 -39.62 39.59 30.12
CA SER A 365 -38.83 40.00 28.97
C SER A 365 -38.31 38.83 28.16
N VAL A 366 -38.02 39.13 26.90
CA VAL A 366 -37.47 38.21 25.90
C VAL A 366 -36.30 38.92 25.25
N ASN A 367 -35.15 38.26 25.19
CA ASN A 367 -33.89 38.92 24.88
C ASN A 367 -33.67 40.14 25.79
N THR A 368 -33.64 41.34 25.21
CA THR A 368 -33.52 42.62 25.91
C THR A 368 -34.83 43.41 25.95
N GLN A 369 -35.93 42.88 25.39
CA GLN A 369 -37.19 43.60 25.25
C GLN A 369 -38.16 43.22 26.38
N THR A 370 -38.57 44.20 27.18
CA THR A 370 -39.68 44.04 28.13
C THR A 370 -40.98 43.84 27.36
N ILE A 371 -41.76 42.85 27.75
CA ILE A 371 -43.05 42.51 27.14
C ILE A 371 -44.18 42.70 28.16
N THR A 372 -45.42 42.76 27.68
CA THR A 372 -46.58 42.57 28.57
C THR A 372 -46.44 41.21 29.26
N PRO A 373 -46.48 41.14 30.61
CA PRO A 373 -46.23 39.90 31.31
C PRO A 373 -47.14 38.75 30.85
N VAL A 374 -46.53 37.64 30.47
CA VAL A 374 -47.25 36.41 30.10
C VAL A 374 -47.31 35.53 31.34
N THR A 375 -48.49 35.47 31.96
CA THR A 375 -48.71 34.67 33.17
C THR A 375 -48.62 33.18 32.88
N LEU A 376 -47.82 32.49 33.68
CA LEU A 376 -47.69 31.03 33.71
C LEU A 376 -48.47 30.47 34.91
N GLY A 377 -48.42 29.15 35.06
CA GLY A 377 -49.01 28.43 36.18
C GLY A 377 -48.39 28.77 37.53
N LEU A 378 -49.05 28.27 38.56
CA LEU A 378 -48.77 28.56 39.96
C LEU A 378 -48.40 27.28 40.70
N ILE A 379 -47.37 27.35 41.53
CA ILE A 379 -46.93 26.27 42.41
C ILE A 379 -47.45 26.55 43.81
N ASN A 380 -48.17 25.59 44.39
CA ASN A 380 -48.45 25.50 45.82
C ASN A 380 -47.65 24.33 46.39
N THR A 381 -46.71 24.60 47.30
CA THR A 381 -46.00 23.53 48.00
C THR A 381 -46.93 22.85 48.99
N THR A 382 -46.81 21.54 49.13
CA THR A 382 -47.53 20.76 50.14
C THR A 382 -46.62 20.43 51.32
N ALA A 383 -47.17 19.90 52.42
CA ALA A 383 -46.36 19.39 53.53
C ALA A 383 -45.50 18.18 53.13
N TYR A 384 -45.81 17.56 51.99
CA TYR A 384 -45.16 16.36 51.51
C TYR A 384 -43.74 16.63 50.99
N LYS A 385 -42.78 15.78 51.36
CA LYS A 385 -41.39 15.81 50.90
C LYS A 385 -41.07 14.46 50.24
N THR A 386 -40.72 14.48 48.96
CA THR A 386 -40.34 13.27 48.21
C THR A 386 -38.93 12.79 48.57
N GLY A 387 -38.64 11.53 48.30
CA GLY A 387 -37.29 10.97 48.36
C GLY A 387 -36.32 11.66 47.38
N VAL A 388 -35.03 11.48 47.67
CA VAL A 388 -33.93 12.03 46.86
C VAL A 388 -33.37 10.99 45.89
N VAL A 389 -33.08 11.41 44.67
CA VAL A 389 -32.41 10.60 43.64
C VAL A 389 -31.01 11.14 43.40
N ARG A 390 -29.99 10.30 43.65
CA ARG A 390 -28.60 10.64 43.32
C ARG A 390 -28.29 10.22 41.89
N ALA A 391 -27.77 11.16 41.11
CA ALA A 391 -27.37 10.93 39.73
C ALA A 391 -25.87 11.16 39.56
N SER A 392 -25.21 10.22 38.88
CA SER A 392 -23.75 10.25 38.69
C SER A 392 -23.31 9.65 37.36
N LEU A 393 -22.29 10.21 36.74
CA LEU A 393 -21.48 9.54 35.71
C LEU A 393 -20.45 8.57 36.32
N SER A 394 -20.27 7.40 35.70
CA SER A 394 -19.29 6.38 36.10
C SER A 394 -18.81 5.58 34.89
N ASN A 395 -17.78 4.73 35.04
CA ASN A 395 -17.36 3.74 34.05
C ASN A 395 -17.25 4.28 32.61
N LYS A 396 -16.32 5.21 32.39
CA LYS A 396 -15.97 5.69 31.04
C LYS A 396 -15.11 4.68 30.29
N ALA A 397 -15.15 4.72 28.96
CA ALA A 397 -14.11 4.07 28.16
C ALA A 397 -12.73 4.66 28.47
N SER A 398 -11.70 3.79 28.46
CA SER A 398 -10.30 4.22 28.59
C SER A 398 -9.94 5.25 27.52
N GLU A 399 -10.39 5.00 26.30
CA GLU A 399 -10.27 5.85 25.14
C GLU A 399 -11.29 5.37 24.08
N VAL A 400 -11.79 6.28 23.25
CA VAL A 400 -12.64 5.93 22.11
C VAL A 400 -11.92 6.17 20.78
N LYS A 401 -12.16 5.31 19.79
CA LYS A 401 -11.41 5.33 18.52
C LYS A 401 -12.24 5.97 17.39
N PRO A 402 -11.75 7.06 16.77
CA PRO A 402 -12.42 7.65 15.61
C PRO A 402 -12.70 6.61 14.50
N GLY A 403 -13.90 6.65 13.93
CA GLY A 403 -14.39 5.73 12.89
C GLY A 403 -14.98 4.42 13.40
N SER A 404 -14.81 4.10 14.69
CA SER A 404 -15.40 2.90 15.25
C SER A 404 -16.86 3.10 15.60
N LYS A 405 -17.65 2.05 15.36
CA LYS A 405 -19.07 2.01 15.66
C LYS A 405 -19.36 1.45 17.06
N ASP A 406 -20.48 1.86 17.63
CA ASP A 406 -21.00 1.32 18.90
C ASP A 406 -19.97 1.27 20.05
N GLN A 407 -19.17 2.33 20.21
CA GLN A 407 -18.23 2.42 21.32
C GLN A 407 -18.92 2.90 22.59
N ARG A 408 -18.61 2.27 23.72
CA ARG A 408 -19.06 2.75 25.04
C ARG A 408 -18.40 4.09 25.34
N LEU A 409 -19.21 5.09 25.69
CA LEU A 409 -18.74 6.42 26.06
C LEU A 409 -18.56 6.51 27.57
N ILE A 410 -19.68 6.37 28.29
CA ILE A 410 -19.77 6.55 29.74
C ILE A 410 -21.05 5.89 30.26
N SER A 411 -21.09 5.58 31.56
CA SER A 411 -22.31 5.10 32.23
C SER A 411 -22.95 6.18 33.10
N VAL A 412 -24.27 6.25 33.08
CA VAL A 412 -25.08 7.06 34.00
C VAL A 412 -25.65 6.14 35.09
N ARG A 413 -25.39 6.46 36.35
CA ARG A 413 -25.86 5.76 37.54
C ARG A 413 -26.94 6.58 38.23
N ILE A 414 -28.09 5.97 38.43
CA ILE A 414 -29.24 6.53 39.12
C ILE A 414 -29.51 5.71 40.38
N GLN A 415 -29.48 6.35 41.54
CA GLN A 415 -29.64 5.71 42.84
C GLN A 415 -30.64 6.48 43.70
N PRO A 416 -31.86 5.97 43.91
CA PRO A 416 -32.77 6.52 44.90
C PRO A 416 -32.27 6.24 46.32
N SER A 417 -32.36 7.26 47.19
CA SER A 417 -31.88 7.21 48.58
C SER A 417 -32.89 6.61 49.54
N ASP A 418 -34.17 7.00 49.42
CA ASP A 418 -35.16 6.78 50.47
C ASP A 418 -36.44 6.07 50.00
N ARG A 419 -36.81 6.22 48.71
CA ARG A 419 -38.04 5.65 48.14
C ARG A 419 -37.84 5.14 46.73
N ASP A 420 -38.63 4.15 46.34
CA ASP A 420 -38.66 3.63 44.97
C ASP A 420 -39.10 4.73 43.98
N ILE A 421 -38.43 4.79 42.83
CA ILE A 421 -38.72 5.75 41.77
C ILE A 421 -39.02 5.05 40.45
N THR A 422 -39.68 5.78 39.56
CA THR A 422 -39.73 5.50 38.13
C THR A 422 -38.96 6.60 37.42
N LEU A 423 -37.91 6.21 36.69
CA LEU A 423 -37.04 7.11 35.92
C LEU A 423 -37.62 7.30 34.52
N ASP A 424 -37.92 8.54 34.15
CA ASP A 424 -38.47 8.90 32.84
C ASP A 424 -37.37 9.17 31.81
N GLY A 425 -36.27 9.80 32.24
CA GLY A 425 -35.17 10.20 31.37
C GLY A 425 -34.05 10.96 32.10
N PHE A 426 -32.96 11.20 31.39
CA PHE A 426 -31.83 12.00 31.88
C PHE A 426 -31.09 12.70 30.73
N ALA A 427 -30.26 13.68 31.03
CA ALA A 427 -29.38 14.38 30.12
C ALA A 427 -27.93 14.35 30.64
N VAL A 428 -26.99 14.22 29.73
CA VAL A 428 -25.56 14.36 30.01
C VAL A 428 -25.04 15.56 29.24
N THR A 429 -24.46 16.51 29.96
CA THR A 429 -24.09 17.84 29.47
C THR A 429 -22.58 17.91 29.25
N ARG A 430 -22.17 18.50 28.13
CA ARG A 430 -20.77 18.83 27.84
C ARG A 430 -20.27 19.88 28.82
N ASP A 431 -19.13 19.63 29.45
CA ASP A 431 -18.51 20.62 30.33
C ASP A 431 -17.66 21.62 29.53
N ASN A 432 -17.94 22.91 29.75
CA ASN A 432 -17.30 24.04 29.08
C ASN A 432 -16.43 24.91 30.03
N THR A 433 -16.26 24.49 31.29
CA THR A 433 -15.78 25.33 32.39
C THR A 433 -14.28 25.24 32.70
N ALA A 434 -13.50 24.43 31.96
CA ALA A 434 -12.07 24.25 32.26
C ALA A 434 -11.22 25.51 32.00
N ALA A 435 -10.54 25.98 33.05
CA ALA A 435 -9.62 27.14 33.08
C ALA A 435 -8.12 26.76 33.18
N ALA A 436 -7.74 25.50 32.88
CA ALA A 436 -6.34 25.02 32.91
C ALA A 436 -5.95 24.48 31.51
N PRO A 437 -4.65 24.23 31.17
CA PRO A 437 -4.09 24.30 29.81
C PRO A 437 -4.53 23.18 28.84
N VAL A 438 -5.59 22.44 29.17
CA VAL A 438 -6.34 21.69 28.19
C VAL A 438 -7.11 22.71 27.35
N THR A 439 -6.59 23.01 26.16
CA THR A 439 -7.32 23.75 25.12
C THR A 439 -8.76 23.23 25.09
N ARG A 440 -9.70 24.10 25.50
CA ARG A 440 -11.14 23.81 25.67
C ARG A 440 -11.63 22.74 24.68
N PRO A 441 -12.36 21.71 25.11
CA PRO A 441 -13.10 20.86 24.19
C PRO A 441 -14.21 21.71 23.56
N THR A 442 -13.89 22.43 22.48
CA THR A 442 -14.83 23.17 21.62
C THR A 442 -15.69 22.25 20.76
N ASN A 443 -15.52 20.94 20.95
CA ASN A 443 -16.11 19.89 20.16
C ASN A 443 -17.60 19.81 20.47
N ASP A 444 -18.38 20.25 19.49
CA ASP A 444 -19.80 19.99 19.35
C ASP A 444 -20.03 18.47 19.43
N LEU A 445 -20.87 18.00 20.37
CA LEU A 445 -21.09 16.56 20.54
C LEU A 445 -21.64 15.90 19.27
N THR A 446 -22.34 16.63 18.39
CA THR A 446 -22.83 16.12 17.11
C THR A 446 -21.72 15.91 16.08
N LYS A 447 -20.57 16.58 16.24
CA LYS A 447 -19.36 16.36 15.44
C LYS A 447 -18.48 15.25 15.99
N SER A 448 -18.66 14.92 17.27
CA SER A 448 -17.89 13.89 17.97
C SER A 448 -18.58 12.52 17.96
N PHE A 449 -19.91 12.49 18.02
CA PHE A 449 -20.68 11.26 18.19
C PHE A 449 -21.90 11.21 17.26
N ASN A 450 -22.15 10.05 16.68
CA ASN A 450 -23.37 9.75 15.93
C ASN A 450 -24.02 8.46 16.44
N ASN A 451 -25.28 8.23 16.08
CA ASN A 451 -26.03 7.01 16.41
C ASN A 451 -25.96 6.65 17.91
N VAL A 452 -26.08 7.65 18.77
CA VAL A 452 -25.99 7.42 20.22
C VAL A 452 -27.15 6.54 20.66
N THR A 453 -26.83 5.51 21.43
CA THR A 453 -27.77 4.57 22.04
C THR A 453 -27.53 4.52 23.54
N VAL A 454 -28.55 4.06 24.28
CA VAL A 454 -28.48 3.86 25.72
C VAL A 454 -28.88 2.42 26.02
N LEU A 455 -28.02 1.72 26.75
CA LEU A 455 -28.21 0.32 27.11
C LEU A 455 -28.31 0.18 28.63
N GLN A 456 -29.19 -0.70 29.09
CA GLN A 456 -29.24 -1.15 30.47
C GLN A 456 -29.05 -2.66 30.48
N ASN A 457 -28.06 -3.16 31.24
CA ASN A 457 -27.69 -4.58 31.28
C ASN A 457 -27.46 -5.19 29.88
N GLY A 458 -26.84 -4.41 28.96
CA GLY A 458 -26.54 -4.83 27.59
C GLY A 458 -27.73 -4.81 26.61
N LYS A 459 -28.92 -4.33 27.02
CA LYS A 459 -30.08 -4.19 26.14
C LYS A 459 -30.42 -2.72 25.89
N ALA A 460 -30.74 -2.36 24.65
CA ALA A 460 -31.15 -0.99 24.32
C ALA A 460 -32.46 -0.62 25.03
N VAL A 461 -32.50 0.57 25.64
CA VAL A 461 -33.64 1.13 26.38
C VAL A 461 -33.83 2.59 26.02
N GLY A 462 -35.06 3.11 26.05
CA GLY A 462 -35.35 4.52 25.77
C GLY A 462 -34.88 5.02 24.39
N LYS A 463 -34.84 6.34 24.24
CA LYS A 463 -34.39 7.04 23.04
C LYS A 463 -33.32 8.07 23.40
N ALA A 464 -32.14 7.92 22.82
CA ALA A 464 -31.07 8.90 22.93
C ALA A 464 -31.13 9.93 21.77
N THR A 465 -30.80 11.19 22.05
CA THR A 465 -30.67 12.26 21.04
C THR A 465 -29.53 13.18 21.43
N VAL A 466 -28.68 13.53 20.47
CA VAL A 466 -27.51 14.40 20.68
C VAL A 466 -27.78 15.79 20.13
N THR A 467 -27.42 16.81 20.91
CA THR A 467 -27.25 18.20 20.46
C THR A 467 -25.79 18.59 20.63
N ALA A 468 -25.40 19.80 20.22
CA ALA A 468 -24.02 20.25 20.38
C ALA A 468 -23.51 20.23 21.82
N ASP A 469 -24.40 20.35 22.80
CA ASP A 469 -24.06 20.49 24.21
C ASP A 469 -24.55 19.35 25.10
N LYS A 470 -25.56 18.57 24.68
CA LYS A 470 -26.16 17.53 25.54
C LYS A 470 -26.51 16.25 24.80
N ILE A 471 -26.43 15.13 25.52
CA ILE A 471 -27.02 13.85 25.14
C ILE A 471 -28.27 13.65 26.00
N PHE A 472 -29.45 13.69 25.38
CA PHE A 472 -30.74 13.46 26.04
C PHE A 472 -31.15 12.00 25.91
N VAL A 473 -31.59 11.40 27.00
CA VAL A 473 -32.22 10.09 27.05
C VAL A 473 -33.64 10.25 27.58
N SER A 474 -34.61 9.75 26.83
CA SER A 474 -36.03 9.87 27.15
C SER A 474 -36.75 8.53 26.97
N GLY A 475 -37.97 8.41 27.51
CA GLY A 475 -38.81 7.23 27.31
C GLY A 475 -38.28 5.97 28.00
N LEU A 476 -37.58 6.12 29.14
CA LEU A 476 -37.05 4.99 29.90
C LEU A 476 -38.15 4.28 30.70
N ASN A 477 -39.04 5.03 31.35
CA ASN A 477 -40.11 4.52 32.24
C ASN A 477 -39.63 3.36 33.14
N THR A 478 -38.43 3.51 33.71
CA THR A 478 -37.70 2.41 34.35
C THR A 478 -37.84 2.47 35.87
N PRO A 479 -38.42 1.43 36.52
CA PRO A 479 -38.50 1.40 37.97
C PRO A 479 -37.12 1.14 38.59
N VAL A 480 -36.77 1.90 39.63
CA VAL A 480 -35.53 1.77 40.41
C VAL A 480 -35.88 1.70 41.89
N LYS A 481 -35.49 0.60 42.54
CA LYS A 481 -35.75 0.37 43.96
C LYS A 481 -34.75 1.09 44.85
N VAL A 482 -35.20 1.52 46.02
CA VAL A 482 -34.32 2.07 47.06
C VAL A 482 -33.18 1.09 47.40
N GLY A 483 -31.98 1.62 47.61
CA GLY A 483 -30.77 0.82 47.86
C GLY A 483 -30.17 0.13 46.64
N SER A 484 -30.83 0.18 45.47
CA SER A 484 -30.28 -0.31 44.20
C SER A 484 -29.69 0.82 43.35
N THR A 485 -28.77 0.49 42.44
CA THR A 485 -28.29 1.44 41.42
C THR A 485 -28.67 0.97 40.03
N ALA A 486 -29.47 1.75 39.31
CA ALA A 486 -29.67 1.56 37.89
C ALA A 486 -28.48 2.16 37.12
N THR A 487 -27.87 1.39 36.21
CA THR A 487 -26.74 1.84 35.39
C THR A 487 -27.11 1.78 33.92
N PHE A 488 -26.92 2.89 33.21
CA PHE A 488 -27.22 3.06 31.79
C PHE A 488 -25.94 3.38 31.03
N ASP A 489 -25.53 2.53 30.10
CA ASP A 489 -24.37 2.73 29.24
C ASP A 489 -24.75 3.54 28.00
N LEU A 490 -24.14 4.71 27.85
CA LEU A 490 -24.20 5.46 26.60
C LEU A 490 -23.16 4.88 25.63
N ARG A 491 -23.60 4.52 24.42
CA ARG A 491 -22.76 4.02 23.33
C ARG A 491 -22.98 4.85 22.07
N ALA A 492 -21.96 4.99 21.23
CA ALA A 492 -22.04 5.82 20.03
C ALA A 492 -21.05 5.39 18.95
N ASP A 493 -21.34 5.76 17.71
CA ASP A 493 -20.35 5.81 16.66
C ASP A 493 -19.46 7.04 16.88
N VAL A 494 -18.15 6.84 16.88
CA VAL A 494 -17.17 7.89 17.17
C VAL A 494 -16.75 8.52 15.85
N LEU A 495 -16.98 9.81 15.72
CA LEU A 495 -16.58 10.59 14.56
C LEU A 495 -15.17 11.17 14.75
N LEU A 496 -14.50 11.46 13.64
CA LEU A 496 -13.27 12.23 13.68
C LEU A 496 -13.63 13.72 13.72
N ASP A 497 -13.34 14.35 14.85
CA ASP A 497 -13.35 15.80 15.04
C ASP A 497 -11.89 16.19 15.32
N GLY A 498 -11.23 16.92 14.41
CA GLY A 498 -9.77 17.15 14.43
C GLY A 498 -9.23 18.03 15.58
N VAL A 499 -9.83 17.92 16.76
CA VAL A 499 -9.24 18.31 18.03
C VAL A 499 -9.20 17.03 18.88
N ASN A 500 -8.06 16.32 18.88
CA ASN A 500 -7.88 15.03 19.54
C ASN A 500 -7.76 15.13 21.08
N ASN A 501 -8.49 16.05 21.70
CA ASN A 501 -8.40 16.36 23.13
C ASN A 501 -9.48 15.64 23.96
N GLY A 502 -10.38 14.91 23.31
CA GLY A 502 -11.50 14.23 23.96
C GLY A 502 -12.68 15.16 24.31
N VAL A 503 -13.69 14.60 24.96
CA VAL A 503 -14.93 15.28 25.35
C VAL A 503 -15.17 15.15 26.85
N SER A 504 -15.41 16.28 27.53
CA SER A 504 -15.76 16.32 28.95
C SER A 504 -17.26 16.38 29.15
N LEU A 505 -17.79 15.52 30.02
CA LEU A 505 -19.22 15.36 30.28
C LEU A 505 -19.52 15.45 31.79
N LYS A 506 -20.70 15.97 32.16
CA LYS A 506 -21.23 16.00 33.53
C LYS A 506 -22.76 15.89 33.52
N ILE A 507 -23.34 15.63 34.69
CA ILE A 507 -24.74 15.94 34.97
C ILE A 507 -24.72 17.32 35.62
N GLU A 508 -25.27 18.33 34.95
CA GLU A 508 -25.07 19.73 35.33
C GLU A 508 -25.82 20.06 36.62
N ASP A 509 -27.08 19.67 36.71
CA ASP A 509 -27.98 20.07 37.78
C ASP A 509 -29.19 19.11 37.92
N SER A 510 -30.05 19.40 38.89
CA SER A 510 -31.23 18.59 39.23
C SER A 510 -32.21 18.41 38.07
N SER A 511 -32.22 19.33 37.09
CA SER A 511 -33.14 19.26 35.94
C SER A 511 -32.66 18.38 34.79
N ASP A 512 -31.40 17.93 34.82
CA ASP A 512 -30.88 16.95 33.87
C ASP A 512 -31.41 15.53 34.15
N VAL A 513 -32.19 15.28 35.22
CA VAL A 513 -32.82 13.97 35.47
C VAL A 513 -34.30 14.15 35.78
N SER A 514 -35.14 13.32 35.18
CA SER A 514 -36.57 13.28 35.44
C SER A 514 -36.95 11.95 36.07
N ALA A 515 -37.47 12.01 37.30
CA ALA A 515 -37.93 10.85 38.05
C ALA A 515 -39.15 11.20 38.91
N LYS A 516 -39.97 10.19 39.16
CA LYS A 516 -41.14 10.27 40.05
C LYS A 516 -41.10 9.16 41.07
N GLU A 517 -41.65 9.39 42.25
CA GLU A 517 -41.87 8.31 43.21
C GLU A 517 -42.89 7.33 42.65
N THR A 518 -42.56 6.03 42.71
CA THR A 518 -43.42 5.00 42.12
C THR A 518 -44.77 4.90 42.83
N SER A 519 -44.82 5.14 44.14
CA SER A 519 -46.04 4.97 44.94
C SER A 519 -46.99 6.16 44.88
N THR A 520 -46.47 7.38 44.76
CA THR A 520 -47.26 8.62 44.82
C THR A 520 -47.36 9.34 43.47
N ASN A 521 -46.57 8.93 42.47
CA ASN A 521 -46.40 9.58 41.18
C ASN A 521 -45.96 11.06 41.29
N GLN A 522 -45.43 11.45 42.45
CA GLN A 522 -44.93 12.79 42.71
C GLN A 522 -43.51 12.95 42.16
N ILE A 523 -43.21 14.12 41.58
CA ILE A 523 -41.87 14.43 41.05
C ILE A 523 -40.86 14.48 42.19
N THR A 524 -39.77 13.72 42.07
CA THR A 524 -38.73 13.59 43.09
C THR A 524 -37.66 14.67 42.99
N ARG A 525 -36.93 14.89 44.08
CA ARG A 525 -35.71 15.69 44.05
C ARG A 525 -34.55 14.92 43.43
N VAL A 526 -33.73 15.60 42.64
CA VAL A 526 -32.48 15.06 42.08
C VAL A 526 -31.28 15.78 42.69
N GLU A 527 -30.29 15.02 43.12
CA GLU A 527 -28.97 15.50 43.54
C GLU A 527 -27.89 14.95 42.59
N PRO A 528 -27.36 15.77 41.67
CA PRO A 528 -26.17 15.41 40.91
C PRO A 528 -24.97 15.32 41.86
N THR A 529 -24.27 14.19 41.85
CA THR A 529 -23.12 13.96 42.75
C THR A 529 -21.79 13.86 42.03
N THR A 530 -21.74 14.08 40.71
CA THR A 530 -20.52 13.83 39.92
C THR A 530 -19.66 15.01 39.56
N THR A 531 -18.36 14.73 39.59
CA THR A 531 -17.30 15.49 38.93
C THR A 531 -17.33 15.27 37.41
N VAL A 532 -16.83 16.26 36.68
CA VAL A 532 -16.66 16.19 35.21
C VAL A 532 -15.84 14.97 34.81
N GLN A 533 -16.31 14.25 33.80
CA GLN A 533 -15.66 13.05 33.24
C GLN A 533 -15.21 13.29 31.81
N THR A 534 -13.91 13.22 31.55
CA THR A 534 -13.34 13.35 30.19
C THR A 534 -13.17 11.99 29.51
N ILE A 535 -13.82 11.82 28.36
CA ILE A 535 -13.63 10.73 27.40
C ILE A 535 -12.48 11.11 26.48
N LYS A 536 -11.42 10.30 26.43
CA LYS A 536 -10.27 10.54 25.54
C LYS A 536 -10.50 9.97 24.15
N PHE A 537 -9.95 10.61 23.13
CA PHE A 537 -9.97 10.12 21.74
C PHE A 537 -8.61 9.54 21.37
N ALA A 538 -8.62 8.39 20.73
CA ALA A 538 -7.42 7.75 20.20
C ALA A 538 -6.96 8.45 18.92
N ASN A 539 -5.68 8.30 18.62
CA ASN A 539 -5.19 8.63 17.28
C ASN A 539 -5.94 7.79 16.22
N VAL A 540 -6.11 8.38 15.03
CA VAL A 540 -6.70 7.71 13.88
C VAL A 540 -5.85 6.49 13.53
N THR A 541 -6.49 5.33 13.44
CA THR A 541 -5.83 4.08 13.04
C THR A 541 -5.48 4.16 11.56
N ASN A 542 -4.22 3.91 11.22
CA ASN A 542 -3.75 3.96 9.84
C ASN A 542 -2.65 2.91 9.63
N SER A 543 -2.53 2.41 8.39
CA SER A 543 -1.45 1.52 7.97
C SER A 543 -0.55 2.27 7.01
N PHE A 544 0.74 2.40 7.33
CA PHE A 544 1.74 2.98 6.42
C PHE A 544 2.87 1.98 6.24
N VAL A 545 2.81 1.21 5.16
CA VAL A 545 3.64 0.00 4.96
C VAL A 545 4.39 0.08 3.64
N SER A 546 5.65 -0.36 3.64
CA SER A 546 6.43 -0.44 2.40
C SER A 546 5.90 -1.57 1.53
N ASN A 547 5.70 -1.31 0.23
CA ASN A 547 5.33 -2.35 -0.74
C ASN A 547 6.53 -3.24 -1.08
N ASN A 548 7.76 -2.76 -0.84
CA ASN A 548 8.98 -3.53 -0.96
C ASN A 548 9.80 -3.42 0.33
N THR A 549 10.23 -4.57 0.84
CA THR A 549 11.06 -4.68 2.05
C THR A 549 12.43 -5.33 1.78
N ALA A 550 12.66 -5.84 0.57
CA ALA A 550 13.93 -6.43 0.19
C ALA A 550 14.98 -5.35 -0.09
N LYS A 551 16.24 -5.65 0.23
CA LYS A 551 17.38 -4.83 -0.20
C LYS A 551 17.36 -4.74 -1.73
N LEU A 552 17.34 -3.52 -2.26
CA LEU A 552 17.37 -3.28 -3.70
C LEU A 552 18.81 -2.92 -4.11
N THR A 553 19.37 -3.66 -5.06
CA THR A 553 20.65 -3.30 -5.69
C THR A 553 20.35 -2.63 -7.03
N VAL A 554 20.96 -1.48 -7.26
CA VAL A 554 20.71 -0.64 -8.44
C VAL A 554 22.03 -0.39 -9.15
N ALA A 555 22.06 -0.61 -10.46
CA ALA A 555 23.21 -0.31 -11.30
C ALA A 555 23.36 1.21 -11.46
N PRO A 556 24.59 1.74 -11.50
CA PRO A 556 24.83 3.03 -12.14
C PRO A 556 24.20 3.08 -13.55
N GLY A 557 23.63 4.22 -13.91
CA GLY A 557 22.93 4.42 -15.19
C GLY A 557 21.50 3.85 -15.26
N THR A 558 20.91 3.40 -14.14
CA THR A 558 19.52 2.90 -14.14
C THR A 558 18.52 4.06 -14.04
N ASP A 559 17.58 4.13 -14.98
CA ASP A 559 16.49 5.10 -14.98
C ASP A 559 15.23 4.61 -14.22
N ASP A 560 14.39 5.54 -13.79
CA ASP A 560 13.08 5.32 -13.17
C ASP A 560 13.09 4.35 -11.97
N VAL A 561 14.15 4.44 -11.16
CA VAL A 561 14.32 3.63 -9.96
C VAL A 561 13.39 4.13 -8.86
N LYS A 562 12.61 3.23 -8.28
CA LYS A 562 11.79 3.48 -7.08
C LYS A 562 12.64 3.33 -5.82
N PHE A 563 13.15 4.44 -5.31
CA PHE A 563 13.91 4.50 -4.06
C PHE A 563 13.03 4.47 -2.80
N PHE A 564 11.73 4.66 -2.95
CA PHE A 564 10.75 4.45 -1.90
C PHE A 564 9.42 4.05 -2.55
N ASP A 565 8.73 3.06 -1.99
CA ASP A 565 7.40 2.63 -2.43
C ASP A 565 6.61 2.12 -1.22
N ALA A 566 5.60 2.88 -0.79
CA ALA A 566 4.80 2.54 0.38
C ALA A 566 3.31 2.90 0.20
N LYS A 567 2.47 2.01 0.71
CA LYS A 567 1.02 2.15 0.76
C LYS A 567 0.56 2.73 2.09
N LEU A 568 -0.31 3.73 2.02
CA LEU A 568 -1.00 4.34 3.14
C LEU A 568 -2.49 4.04 3.07
N THR A 569 -3.08 3.59 4.18
CA THR A 569 -4.53 3.51 4.41
C THR A 569 -4.90 4.14 5.74
N SER A 570 -6.15 4.56 5.89
CA SER A 570 -6.69 5.10 7.15
C SER A 570 -8.06 4.48 7.46
N SER A 571 -8.38 4.29 8.74
CA SER A 571 -9.68 3.77 9.19
C SER A 571 -10.83 4.75 8.99
N VAL A 572 -10.52 6.03 8.77
CA VAL A 572 -11.48 7.09 8.45
C VAL A 572 -10.92 7.96 7.33
N PRO A 573 -11.76 8.62 6.52
CA PRO A 573 -11.29 9.57 5.53
C PRO A 573 -10.51 10.72 6.15
N VAL A 574 -9.25 10.87 5.74
CA VAL A 574 -8.38 11.97 6.12
C VAL A 574 -7.72 12.58 4.89
N ILE A 575 -7.36 13.86 4.98
CA ILE A 575 -6.68 14.63 3.95
C ILE A 575 -5.22 14.81 4.37
N VAL A 576 -4.27 14.34 3.57
CA VAL A 576 -2.85 14.63 3.81
C VAL A 576 -2.47 15.89 3.02
N LYS A 577 -2.01 16.94 3.72
CA LYS A 577 -1.63 18.22 3.11
C LYS A 577 -0.15 18.36 2.80
N LYS A 578 0.71 17.64 3.51
CA LYS A 578 2.16 17.71 3.29
C LYS A 578 2.80 16.34 3.43
N ILE A 579 3.82 16.11 2.60
CA ILE A 579 4.72 14.97 2.74
C ILE A 579 6.12 15.54 2.92
N LYS A 580 6.85 15.01 3.89
CA LYS A 580 8.26 15.29 4.13
C LYS A 580 9.08 14.06 3.74
N VAL A 581 10.08 14.22 2.90
CA VAL A 581 10.97 13.15 2.45
C VAL A 581 12.38 13.43 2.94
N SER A 582 13.06 12.44 3.48
CA SER A 582 14.49 12.49 3.77
C SER A 582 15.20 11.26 3.22
N ALA A 583 16.50 11.39 2.97
CA ALA A 583 17.35 10.32 2.42
C ALA A 583 18.60 10.15 3.27
N ASP A 584 18.75 9.02 3.95
CA ASP A 584 19.93 8.71 4.75
C ASP A 584 21.00 7.98 3.91
N LEU A 585 22.26 8.28 4.21
CA LEU A 585 23.44 7.61 3.67
C LEU A 585 24.04 6.72 4.75
N LEU A 586 23.86 5.40 4.62
CA LEU A 586 24.17 4.43 5.69
C LEU A 586 25.60 3.90 5.62
N ASN A 587 26.06 3.60 4.40
CA ASN A 587 27.40 3.09 4.12
C ASN A 587 27.95 3.80 2.88
N PRO A 588 28.53 5.01 3.04
CA PRO A 588 29.13 5.72 1.91
C PRO A 588 30.35 4.95 1.38
N ALA A 589 30.51 4.89 0.05
CA ALA A 589 31.83 4.55 -0.49
C ALA A 589 32.86 5.64 -0.12
N ASN A 590 34.14 5.27 -0.16
CA ASN A 590 35.24 6.19 0.08
C ASN A 590 35.12 7.43 -0.82
N GLY A 591 35.12 8.62 -0.20
CA GLY A 591 34.99 9.89 -0.93
C GLY A 591 33.55 10.30 -1.29
N VAL A 592 32.52 9.69 -0.68
CA VAL A 592 31.13 10.17 -0.74
C VAL A 592 30.77 10.87 0.57
N THR A 593 30.68 12.20 0.56
CA THR A 593 30.14 12.98 1.69
C THR A 593 28.62 13.15 1.56
N ARG A 594 27.95 13.60 2.64
CA ARG A 594 26.50 13.89 2.63
C ARG A 594 26.10 14.91 1.55
N ALA A 595 26.97 15.88 1.24
CA ALA A 595 26.75 16.89 0.21
C ALA A 595 26.98 16.35 -1.21
N GLN A 596 27.83 15.34 -1.37
CA GLN A 596 28.12 14.72 -2.68
C GLN A 596 27.14 13.60 -3.03
N PHE A 597 26.19 13.29 -2.13
CA PHE A 597 25.13 12.32 -2.36
C PHE A 597 24.29 12.67 -3.60
N ALA A 598 23.94 13.95 -3.76
CA ALA A 598 23.26 14.51 -4.93
C ALA A 598 23.82 14.06 -6.26
N ASN A 599 25.14 13.92 -6.35
CA ASN A 599 25.84 13.66 -7.60
C ASN A 599 25.50 12.28 -8.18
N ASN A 600 24.87 11.39 -7.41
CA ASN A 600 24.43 10.09 -7.89
C ASN A 600 23.17 10.13 -8.75
N PHE A 601 22.47 11.27 -8.79
CA PHE A 601 21.21 11.42 -9.49
C PHE A 601 21.28 12.45 -10.62
N ALA A 602 20.53 12.20 -11.68
CA ALA A 602 20.60 12.98 -12.90
C ALA A 602 19.70 14.24 -12.86
N GLY A 603 20.26 15.38 -13.28
CA GLY A 603 19.51 16.58 -13.66
C GLY A 603 18.84 17.38 -12.54
N ALA A 604 18.12 18.44 -12.93
CA ALA A 604 17.38 19.34 -12.03
C ALA A 604 16.17 18.67 -11.35
N ASN A 605 15.75 17.50 -11.83
CA ASN A 605 14.61 16.72 -11.32
C ASN A 605 15.08 15.37 -10.76
N ALA A 606 16.20 15.37 -10.05
CA ALA A 606 16.93 14.19 -9.60
C ALA A 606 16.07 13.15 -8.89
N LEU A 607 15.13 13.60 -8.05
CA LEU A 607 14.14 12.74 -7.41
C LEU A 607 12.75 13.35 -7.55
N ARG A 608 11.78 12.53 -7.95
CA ARG A 608 10.37 12.87 -8.08
C ARG A 608 9.61 12.19 -6.96
N VAL A 609 8.82 12.95 -6.22
CA VAL A 609 7.90 12.42 -5.21
C VAL A 609 6.53 12.32 -5.85
N ARG A 610 5.94 11.13 -5.84
CA ARG A 610 4.62 10.88 -6.42
C ARG A 610 3.65 10.32 -5.38
N VAL A 611 2.38 10.63 -5.59
CA VAL A 611 1.25 10.02 -4.89
C VAL A 611 0.29 9.47 -5.94
N ASN A 612 0.01 8.16 -5.88
CA ASN A 612 -0.82 7.46 -6.86
C ASN A 612 -0.36 7.68 -8.32
N GLY A 613 0.96 7.78 -8.53
CA GLY A 613 1.57 8.04 -9.84
C GLY A 613 1.57 9.51 -10.27
N LEU A 614 0.85 10.39 -9.58
CA LEU A 614 0.88 11.83 -9.84
C LEU A 614 2.07 12.46 -9.10
N GLU A 615 2.87 13.26 -9.81
CA GLU A 615 3.98 13.99 -9.20
C GLU A 615 3.47 15.11 -8.28
N VAL A 616 3.94 15.10 -7.03
CA VAL A 616 3.61 16.11 -6.01
C VAL A 616 4.77 17.07 -5.75
N GLY A 617 5.96 16.74 -6.22
CA GLY A 617 7.13 17.61 -6.16
C GLY A 617 8.41 16.91 -6.56
N GLN A 618 9.49 17.69 -6.63
CA GLN A 618 10.81 17.23 -7.06
C GLN A 618 11.88 17.74 -6.11
N ILE A 619 12.94 16.95 -5.94
CA ILE A 619 14.17 17.36 -5.26
C ILE A 619 15.25 17.51 -6.32
N ASP A 620 15.72 18.74 -6.48
CA ASP A 620 16.84 19.10 -7.35
C ASP A 620 18.15 18.52 -6.79
N ASN A 621 19.02 17.99 -7.65
CA ASN A 621 20.33 17.52 -7.20
C ASN A 621 21.12 18.63 -6.50
N THR A 622 21.03 19.89 -6.91
CA THR A 622 21.78 20.98 -6.26
C THR A 622 21.30 21.29 -4.85
N LYS A 623 20.12 20.78 -4.48
CA LYS A 623 19.50 20.95 -3.17
C LYS A 623 19.51 19.66 -2.34
N LEU A 624 19.92 18.54 -2.94
CA LEU A 624 19.86 17.22 -2.32
C LEU A 624 21.10 16.96 -1.43
N THR A 625 20.88 16.94 -0.12
CA THR A 625 21.87 16.62 0.90
C THR A 625 21.31 15.46 1.71
N ALA A 626 22.12 14.41 1.88
CA ALA A 626 21.67 13.26 2.67
C ALA A 626 21.34 13.70 4.11
N GLY A 627 20.20 13.24 4.61
CA GLY A 627 19.62 13.46 5.95
C GLY A 627 18.98 14.83 6.16
N ASP A 628 18.85 15.66 5.12
CA ASP A 628 17.97 16.83 5.13
C ASP A 628 16.52 16.40 4.86
N ASP A 629 15.59 17.23 5.33
CA ASP A 629 14.15 17.04 5.15
C ASP A 629 13.63 17.94 4.02
N TYR A 630 12.91 17.34 3.07
CA TYR A 630 12.28 18.03 1.94
C TYR A 630 10.76 17.97 2.05
N GLU A 631 10.12 19.13 2.20
CA GLU A 631 8.67 19.22 2.33
C GLU A 631 7.96 19.52 1.01
N PHE A 632 6.89 18.78 0.74
CA PHE A 632 6.04 18.91 -0.44
C PHE A 632 4.61 19.17 0.00
N THR A 633 4.02 20.25 -0.51
CA THR A 633 2.60 20.51 -0.33
C THR A 633 1.81 19.66 -1.31
N THR A 634 0.83 18.93 -0.79
CA THR A 634 -0.04 18.03 -1.55
C THR A 634 -1.46 18.11 -0.99
N SER A 635 -2.41 17.43 -1.60
CA SER A 635 -3.76 17.31 -1.05
C SER A 635 -4.43 16.08 -1.64
N PHE A 636 -4.36 14.97 -0.91
CA PHE A 636 -5.04 13.73 -1.28
C PHE A 636 -5.81 13.17 -0.10
N VAL A 637 -6.94 12.54 -0.41
CA VAL A 637 -7.77 11.83 0.56
C VAL A 637 -7.26 10.41 0.67
N VAL A 638 -7.20 9.88 1.88
CA VAL A 638 -6.91 8.48 2.14
C VAL A 638 -7.92 7.88 3.11
N ASP A 639 -8.43 6.72 2.77
CA ASP A 639 -9.31 5.88 3.59
C ASP A 639 -9.06 4.39 3.27
N GLU A 640 -9.89 3.51 3.83
CA GLU A 640 -9.76 2.06 3.63
C GLU A 640 -10.02 1.63 2.18
N ASN A 641 -10.93 2.31 1.48
CA ASN A 641 -11.33 2.02 0.10
C ASN A 641 -10.49 2.82 -0.92
N SER A 642 -9.87 3.91 -0.48
CA SER A 642 -9.04 4.80 -1.30
C SER A 642 -7.61 4.87 -0.73
N PRO A 643 -6.80 3.79 -0.84
CA PRO A 643 -5.41 3.82 -0.41
C PRO A 643 -4.60 4.83 -1.26
N ALA A 644 -3.57 5.39 -0.64
CA ALA A 644 -2.57 6.20 -1.34
C ALA A 644 -1.25 5.44 -1.45
N ASN A 645 -0.65 5.43 -2.64
CA ASN A 645 0.70 4.92 -2.87
C ASN A 645 1.67 6.08 -2.99
N ILE A 646 2.66 6.14 -2.12
CA ILE A 646 3.67 7.19 -2.10
C ILE A 646 4.98 6.59 -2.63
N THR A 647 5.53 7.19 -3.69
CA THR A 647 6.81 6.77 -4.28
C THR A 647 7.81 7.92 -4.32
N VAL A 648 9.09 7.58 -4.20
CA VAL A 648 10.23 8.46 -4.52
C VAL A 648 10.99 7.79 -5.65
N GLU A 649 11.04 8.44 -6.80
CA GLU A 649 11.54 7.89 -8.07
C GLU A 649 12.65 8.77 -8.63
N GLY A 650 13.69 8.17 -9.23
CA GLY A 650 14.77 8.94 -9.84
C GLY A 650 15.68 8.12 -10.72
N ASN A 651 16.62 8.80 -11.36
CA ASN A 651 17.56 8.18 -12.29
C ASN A 651 18.96 8.22 -11.69
N VAL A 652 19.63 7.07 -11.70
CA VAL A 652 21.02 6.95 -11.24
C VAL A 652 21.94 7.28 -12.41
N ILE A 653 22.90 8.19 -12.22
CA ILE A 653 23.87 8.50 -13.29
C ILE A 653 24.79 7.32 -13.61
N THR A 654 25.32 7.29 -14.82
CA THR A 654 26.24 6.26 -15.36
C THR A 654 27.47 6.04 -14.48
N ASP A 655 28.03 7.10 -13.90
CA ASP A 655 29.21 7.04 -13.02
C ASP A 655 28.86 7.36 -11.56
N ALA A 656 27.72 6.85 -11.08
CA ALA A 656 27.30 7.05 -9.70
C ALA A 656 28.34 6.50 -8.72
N LYS A 657 28.65 7.28 -7.69
CA LYS A 657 29.45 6.84 -6.56
C LYS A 657 28.67 5.78 -5.76
N LEU A 658 29.35 4.66 -5.50
CA LEU A 658 28.73 3.49 -4.89
C LEU A 658 28.37 3.75 -3.42
N GLY A 659 27.40 3.00 -2.87
CA GLY A 659 27.02 3.12 -1.47
C GLY A 659 25.62 2.62 -1.17
N THR A 660 25.23 2.65 0.12
CA THR A 660 23.87 2.29 0.56
C THR A 660 23.10 3.51 1.06
N LEU A 661 21.87 3.62 0.58
CA LEU A 661 20.94 4.73 0.79
C LEU A 661 19.63 4.22 1.37
N ARG A 662 18.90 5.06 2.08
CA ARG A 662 17.58 4.72 2.61
C ARG A 662 16.70 5.96 2.69
N PHE A 663 15.51 5.87 2.09
CA PHE A 663 14.55 6.97 2.12
C PHE A 663 13.57 6.82 3.27
N LYS A 664 13.14 7.94 3.84
CA LYS A 664 12.06 8.01 4.82
C LYS A 664 11.05 9.06 4.37
N THR A 665 9.78 8.71 4.43
CA THR A 665 8.68 9.64 4.19
C THR A 665 7.87 9.84 5.47
N THR A 666 7.52 11.09 5.77
CA THR A 666 6.70 11.48 6.91
C THR A 666 5.50 12.28 6.42
N LEU A 667 4.32 11.93 6.88
CA LEU A 667 3.07 12.65 6.66
C LEU A 667 3.03 13.83 7.62
N VAL A 668 2.78 15.02 7.10
CA VAL A 668 2.73 16.27 7.84
C VAL A 668 1.40 16.96 7.51
N GLN A 669 0.80 17.64 8.51
CA GLN A 669 -0.48 18.32 8.37
C GLN A 669 -1.56 17.38 7.78
N VAL A 670 -2.03 16.46 8.63
CA VAL A 670 -3.16 15.60 8.29
C VAL A 670 -4.41 16.25 8.83
N GLU A 671 -5.46 16.31 8.02
CA GLU A 671 -6.72 16.95 8.33
C GLU A 671 -7.88 15.95 8.19
N ASP A 672 -8.98 16.16 8.91
CA ASP A 672 -10.24 15.47 8.64
C ASP A 672 -10.97 16.09 7.42
N MET A 673 -12.11 15.51 7.04
CA MET A 673 -12.92 16.03 5.93
C MET A 673 -13.51 17.43 6.19
N SER A 674 -13.50 17.90 7.43
CA SER A 674 -13.92 19.23 7.86
C SER A 674 -12.76 20.23 7.97
N ARG A 675 -11.53 19.83 7.62
CA ARG A 675 -10.27 20.60 7.69
C ARG A 675 -9.74 20.86 9.11
N ASN A 676 -10.13 20.05 10.08
CA ASN A 676 -9.52 20.10 11.41
C ASN A 676 -8.30 19.16 11.46
N ASN A 677 -7.32 19.42 12.33
CA ASN A 677 -6.10 18.62 12.41
C ASN A 677 -6.37 17.20 12.94
N ALA A 678 -6.07 16.18 12.13
CA ALA A 678 -6.13 14.78 12.54
C ALA A 678 -4.76 14.27 12.98
N ILE A 679 -4.73 13.47 14.05
CA ILE A 679 -3.50 12.80 14.51
C ILE A 679 -3.57 11.33 14.11
N LEU A 680 -2.63 10.89 13.28
CA LEU A 680 -2.50 9.50 12.86
C LEU A 680 -1.67 8.70 13.88
N GLN A 681 -1.93 7.40 13.99
CA GLN A 681 -1.14 6.48 14.82
C GLN A 681 0.31 6.38 14.31
N THR A 682 0.50 6.33 12.99
CA THR A 682 1.81 6.25 12.36
C THR A 682 1.93 7.34 11.30
N THR A 683 2.87 8.26 11.47
CA THR A 683 3.08 9.37 10.51
C THR A 683 4.30 9.17 9.63
N SER A 684 5.21 8.25 9.93
CA SER A 684 6.42 8.08 9.13
C SER A 684 6.67 6.63 8.75
N ARG A 685 7.26 6.44 7.57
CA ARG A 685 7.69 5.15 7.09
C ARG A 685 9.06 5.26 6.46
N THR A 686 9.92 4.35 6.87
CA THR A 686 11.25 4.17 6.30
C THR A 686 11.20 3.08 5.24
N GLY A 687 11.83 3.35 4.09
CA GLY A 687 11.98 2.43 2.97
C GLY A 687 13.06 1.39 3.21
N ASN A 688 13.34 0.63 2.17
CA ASN A 688 14.38 -0.38 2.10
C ASN A 688 15.78 0.24 1.91
N ASP A 689 16.81 -0.55 2.21
CA ASP A 689 18.18 -0.22 1.84
C ASP A 689 18.36 -0.40 0.34
N ILE A 690 18.83 0.67 -0.30
CA ILE A 690 19.14 0.70 -1.72
C ILE A 690 20.65 0.82 -1.88
N SER A 691 21.25 -0.22 -2.44
CA SER A 691 22.68 -0.26 -2.73
C SER A 691 22.91 0.14 -4.18
N ILE A 692 23.58 1.25 -4.40
CA ILE A 692 24.17 1.57 -5.70
C ILE A 692 25.51 0.84 -5.77
N SER A 693 25.64 -0.14 -6.67
CA SER A 693 26.86 -0.94 -6.81
C SER A 693 27.13 -1.33 -8.27
N ASN A 694 28.38 -1.68 -8.58
CA ASN A 694 28.80 -2.16 -9.91
C ASN A 694 28.20 -3.53 -10.29
N GLY A 695 27.17 -4.00 -9.59
CA GLY A 695 26.56 -5.31 -9.77
C GLY A 695 27.34 -6.42 -9.08
N SER A 696 26.84 -7.64 -9.19
CA SER A 696 27.53 -8.84 -8.70
C SER A 696 27.56 -9.92 -9.76
N VAL A 697 28.62 -10.72 -9.69
CA VAL A 697 28.86 -11.91 -10.50
C VAL A 697 29.10 -13.13 -9.62
N ASN A 698 28.77 -14.30 -10.17
CA ASN A 698 29.27 -15.57 -9.68
C ASN A 698 30.33 -16.09 -10.64
N THR A 699 31.40 -16.65 -10.08
CA THR A 699 32.47 -17.30 -10.83
C THR A 699 32.46 -18.80 -10.57
N TYR A 700 32.52 -19.61 -11.62
CA TYR A 700 32.42 -21.07 -11.56
C TYR A 700 33.63 -21.71 -12.21
N SER A 701 34.09 -22.85 -11.67
CA SER A 701 34.95 -23.75 -12.44
C SER A 701 34.03 -24.57 -13.34
N THR A 702 34.32 -24.59 -14.64
CA THR A 702 33.40 -25.17 -15.64
C THR A 702 34.03 -26.33 -16.40
N SER A 703 35.32 -26.57 -16.17
CA SER A 703 35.99 -27.76 -16.62
C SER A 703 35.42 -29.00 -15.95
N VAL A 704 34.74 -29.81 -16.75
CA VAL A 704 34.67 -31.24 -16.50
C VAL A 704 36.11 -31.77 -16.47
N SER A 705 36.41 -32.67 -15.53
CA SER A 705 37.70 -33.36 -15.43
C SER A 705 38.19 -33.78 -16.82
N ASN A 706 39.20 -33.10 -17.38
CA ASN A 706 39.85 -33.57 -18.60
C ASN A 706 40.45 -34.95 -18.29
N PRO A 707 40.15 -36.00 -19.08
CA PRO A 707 40.72 -37.33 -18.84
C PRO A 707 42.25 -37.32 -18.94
N ILE A 708 42.82 -36.34 -19.66
CA ILE A 708 44.25 -36.19 -19.91
C ILE A 708 44.68 -34.82 -19.34
N ASN A 709 45.35 -34.83 -18.17
CA ASN A 709 45.93 -33.61 -17.56
C ASN A 709 47.39 -33.43 -18.02
N THR A 710 47.69 -33.71 -19.29
CA THR A 710 49.05 -33.66 -19.82
C THR A 710 49.19 -32.52 -20.82
N ILE A 711 50.24 -31.71 -20.65
CA ILE A 711 50.67 -30.72 -21.64
C ILE A 711 51.69 -31.42 -22.54
N ALA A 712 51.29 -31.78 -23.76
CA ALA A 712 52.17 -32.41 -24.75
C ALA A 712 52.73 -31.41 -25.75
N ALA A 713 53.83 -31.75 -26.42
CA ALA A 713 54.49 -30.86 -27.38
C ALA A 713 53.69 -30.72 -28.68
N ASN A 714 53.87 -29.60 -29.39
CA ASN A 714 53.30 -29.31 -30.72
C ASN A 714 51.78 -29.56 -30.84
N THR A 715 51.03 -29.31 -29.77
CA THR A 715 49.57 -29.52 -29.74
C THR A 715 48.86 -28.29 -29.17
N VAL A 716 47.53 -28.29 -29.23
CA VAL A 716 46.72 -27.30 -28.54
C VAL A 716 46.16 -27.94 -27.27
N VAL A 717 46.54 -27.40 -26.13
CA VAL A 717 46.14 -27.89 -24.82
C VAL A 717 45.05 -26.99 -24.24
N ASP A 718 43.96 -27.60 -23.80
CA ASP A 718 42.91 -26.94 -23.02
C ASP A 718 43.34 -26.88 -21.56
N MET A 719 43.66 -25.68 -21.08
CA MET A 719 44.13 -25.44 -19.72
C MET A 719 42.98 -25.32 -18.71
N GLY A 720 41.74 -25.47 -19.17
CA GLY A 720 40.53 -25.42 -18.40
C GLY A 720 39.72 -24.15 -18.63
N SER A 721 38.59 -24.06 -17.93
CA SER A 721 37.55 -23.07 -18.17
C SER A 721 37.00 -22.46 -16.89
N VAL A 722 36.67 -21.16 -16.96
CA VAL A 722 36.02 -20.41 -15.89
C VAL A 722 34.75 -19.75 -16.41
N GLY A 723 33.65 -19.94 -15.69
CA GLY A 723 32.36 -19.34 -16.00
C GLY A 723 32.19 -18.05 -15.23
N ILE A 724 31.83 -16.96 -15.91
CA ILE A 724 31.41 -15.71 -15.29
C ILE A 724 29.92 -15.54 -15.55
N GLN A 725 29.12 -15.54 -14.48
CA GLN A 725 27.68 -15.32 -14.54
C GLN A 725 27.33 -13.97 -13.94
N SER A 726 26.62 -13.15 -14.71
CA SER A 726 25.99 -11.95 -14.17
C SER A 726 24.84 -12.33 -13.23
N ARG A 727 24.69 -11.63 -12.10
CA ARG A 727 23.53 -11.78 -11.21
C ARG A 727 22.50 -10.68 -11.40
N ASP A 728 22.90 -9.45 -11.08
CA ASP A 728 21.93 -8.37 -10.80
C ASP A 728 21.61 -7.51 -12.03
N GLN A 729 22.52 -7.45 -13.02
CA GLN A 729 22.48 -6.54 -14.16
C GLN A 729 23.46 -6.94 -15.27
N ASP A 730 23.32 -6.39 -16.47
CA ASP A 730 24.27 -6.61 -17.55
C ASP A 730 25.68 -6.13 -17.17
N ILE A 731 26.69 -6.92 -17.56
CA ILE A 731 28.11 -6.65 -17.28
C ILE A 731 28.90 -6.66 -18.58
N LYS A 732 30.09 -6.05 -18.52
CA LYS A 732 31.10 -6.10 -19.58
C LYS A 732 32.43 -6.61 -19.04
N VAL A 733 33.10 -7.45 -19.82
CA VAL A 733 34.44 -7.97 -19.53
C VAL A 733 35.43 -7.30 -20.48
N LYS A 734 36.37 -6.56 -19.92
CA LYS A 734 37.41 -5.82 -20.66
C LYS A 734 38.75 -6.55 -20.66
N LYS A 735 38.99 -7.38 -19.64
CA LYS A 735 40.26 -8.09 -19.47
C LYS A 735 40.08 -9.34 -18.64
N LEU A 736 40.67 -10.44 -19.08
CA LEU A 736 40.76 -11.69 -18.32
C LEU A 736 42.22 -11.88 -17.88
N ALA A 737 42.44 -12.13 -16.59
CA ALA A 737 43.76 -12.44 -16.08
C ALA A 737 43.77 -13.87 -15.54
N PHE A 738 44.73 -14.68 -16.00
CA PHE A 738 44.93 -16.05 -15.60
C PHE A 738 46.26 -16.14 -14.86
N LYS A 739 46.19 -16.42 -13.56
CA LYS A 739 47.36 -16.56 -12.71
C LYS A 739 47.78 -18.01 -12.65
N ALA A 740 49.06 -18.27 -12.90
CA ALA A 740 49.63 -19.58 -12.74
C ALA A 740 49.67 -19.94 -11.26
N VAL A 741 49.10 -21.10 -10.94
CA VAL A 741 49.05 -21.68 -9.59
C VAL A 741 49.50 -23.13 -9.67
N ASN A 742 49.89 -23.72 -8.53
CA ASN A 742 50.36 -25.11 -8.46
C ASN A 742 51.43 -25.44 -9.53
N THR A 743 52.27 -24.46 -9.88
CA THR A 743 53.25 -24.57 -10.96
C THR A 743 54.65 -24.84 -10.41
N THR A 744 55.37 -25.75 -11.08
CA THR A 744 56.82 -25.95 -10.91
C THR A 744 57.60 -25.55 -12.15
N LEU A 745 56.90 -25.08 -13.18
CA LEU A 745 57.47 -24.55 -14.42
C LEU A 745 58.09 -23.17 -14.16
N THR A 746 59.32 -22.97 -14.61
CA THR A 746 60.06 -21.71 -14.37
C THR A 746 59.60 -20.55 -15.26
N GLY A 747 58.99 -20.83 -16.40
CA GLY A 747 58.43 -19.85 -17.34
C GLY A 747 57.61 -20.51 -18.44
N LEU A 748 56.55 -19.84 -18.91
CA LEU A 748 55.66 -20.37 -19.93
C LEU A 748 56.37 -20.54 -21.28
N ASN A 749 57.39 -19.72 -21.53
CA ASN A 749 58.25 -19.75 -22.71
C ASN A 749 59.03 -21.07 -22.87
N ASN A 750 59.08 -21.93 -21.86
CA ASN A 750 59.67 -23.27 -21.97
C ASN A 750 58.78 -24.25 -22.75
N ILE A 751 57.46 -23.99 -22.81
CA ILE A 751 56.48 -24.90 -23.42
C ILE A 751 55.65 -24.24 -24.54
N VAL A 752 55.57 -22.91 -24.56
CA VAL A 752 54.88 -22.11 -25.59
C VAL A 752 55.88 -21.13 -26.19
N ASP A 753 55.78 -20.84 -27.49
CA ASP A 753 56.47 -19.68 -28.06
C ASP A 753 55.67 -18.41 -27.73
N THR A 754 56.08 -17.73 -26.67
CA THR A 754 55.43 -16.54 -26.13
C THR A 754 55.72 -15.26 -26.93
N THR A 755 56.54 -15.34 -27.99
CA THR A 755 56.77 -14.21 -28.91
C THR A 755 55.65 -14.09 -29.96
N ASN A 756 54.87 -15.15 -30.14
CA ASN A 756 53.69 -15.17 -31.00
C ASN A 756 52.43 -15.21 -30.13
N GLU A 757 51.66 -14.12 -30.17
CA GLU A 757 50.45 -13.93 -29.36
C GLU A 757 49.34 -14.94 -29.72
N ASP A 758 49.32 -15.47 -30.95
CA ASP A 758 48.34 -16.47 -31.42
C ASP A 758 48.48 -17.83 -30.70
N ASN A 759 49.59 -18.05 -30.00
CA ASN A 759 49.82 -19.30 -29.27
C ASN A 759 49.10 -19.34 -27.92
N VAL A 760 48.52 -18.22 -27.48
CA VAL A 760 47.71 -18.13 -26.27
C VAL A 760 46.33 -17.59 -26.67
N SER A 761 45.36 -18.48 -26.76
CA SER A 761 44.01 -18.14 -27.19
C SER A 761 43.01 -18.33 -26.06
N VAL A 762 41.98 -17.49 -26.06
CA VAL A 762 40.83 -17.63 -25.18
C VAL A 762 39.62 -17.94 -26.04
N TYR A 763 38.81 -18.89 -25.58
CA TYR A 763 37.55 -19.25 -26.22
C TYR A 763 36.40 -18.85 -25.30
N MET A 764 35.34 -18.28 -25.86
CA MET A 764 34.08 -18.02 -25.17
C MET A 764 33.02 -18.96 -25.70
N ASP A 765 32.40 -19.76 -24.82
CA ASP A 765 31.37 -20.75 -25.16
C ASP A 765 31.77 -21.66 -26.35
N GLY A 766 33.06 -22.03 -26.43
CA GLY A 766 33.60 -22.90 -27.47
C GLY A 766 34.04 -22.23 -28.77
N SER A 767 33.88 -20.91 -28.91
CA SER A 767 34.39 -20.14 -30.06
C SER A 767 35.56 -19.26 -29.65
N GLU A 768 36.62 -19.19 -30.46
CA GLU A 768 37.78 -18.34 -30.19
C GLU A 768 37.37 -16.86 -30.22
N ILE A 769 37.88 -16.07 -29.27
CA ILE A 769 37.65 -14.63 -29.22
C ILE A 769 38.92 -13.89 -29.65
N SER A 770 38.77 -12.88 -30.51
CA SER A 770 39.87 -12.02 -30.94
C SER A 770 40.33 -11.09 -29.80
N GLY A 771 41.63 -10.99 -29.62
CA GLY A 771 42.25 -10.16 -28.60
C GLY A 771 43.74 -10.41 -28.47
N THR A 772 44.37 -9.64 -27.61
CA THR A 772 45.82 -9.69 -27.36
C THR A 772 46.11 -10.42 -26.05
N ALA A 773 46.95 -11.44 -26.11
CA ALA A 773 47.48 -12.13 -24.94
C ALA A 773 48.88 -11.61 -24.58
N VAL A 774 49.06 -11.19 -23.33
CA VAL A 774 50.36 -10.78 -22.78
C VAL A 774 50.78 -11.80 -21.74
N VAL A 775 51.97 -12.38 -21.94
CA VAL A 775 52.57 -13.36 -21.02
C VAL A 775 53.62 -12.68 -20.15
N ASN A 776 53.51 -12.84 -18.83
CA ASN A 776 54.52 -12.38 -17.87
C ASN A 776 54.95 -13.53 -16.96
N GLY A 777 56.13 -14.11 -17.24
CA GLY A 777 56.59 -15.33 -16.58
C GLY A 777 55.68 -16.51 -16.92
N ASN A 778 54.81 -16.90 -16.00
CA ASN A 778 53.79 -17.92 -16.22
C ASN A 778 52.36 -17.34 -16.28
N ASP A 779 52.15 -16.11 -15.84
CA ASP A 779 50.84 -15.48 -15.78
C ASP A 779 50.45 -14.94 -17.16
N ILE A 780 49.17 -14.97 -17.47
CA ILE A 780 48.62 -14.55 -18.76
C ILE A 780 47.56 -13.49 -18.52
N THR A 781 47.62 -12.39 -19.26
CA THR A 781 46.53 -11.43 -19.35
C THR A 781 46.02 -11.39 -20.78
N PHE A 782 44.72 -11.59 -20.96
CA PHE A 782 44.05 -11.51 -22.24
C PHE A 782 43.14 -10.28 -22.30
N THR A 783 43.33 -9.44 -23.31
CA THR A 783 42.52 -8.26 -23.58
C THR A 783 41.76 -8.46 -24.88
N PRO A 784 40.44 -8.71 -24.85
CA PRO A 784 39.62 -8.79 -26.06
C PRO A 784 39.68 -7.50 -26.87
N ASP A 785 39.60 -7.59 -28.20
CA ASP A 785 39.60 -6.41 -29.09
C ASP A 785 38.36 -5.52 -28.85
N ASN A 786 37.25 -6.14 -28.47
CA ASN A 786 36.00 -5.48 -28.08
C ASN A 786 35.57 -5.96 -26.70
N GLU A 787 34.99 -5.05 -25.90
CA GLU A 787 34.41 -5.42 -24.60
C GLU A 787 33.34 -6.52 -24.78
N ILE A 788 33.39 -7.55 -23.94
CA ILE A 788 32.47 -8.69 -24.01
C ILE A 788 31.27 -8.42 -23.12
N TYR A 789 30.07 -8.40 -23.69
CA TYR A 789 28.83 -8.19 -22.93
C TYR A 789 28.22 -9.51 -22.45
N ILE A 790 27.86 -9.56 -21.17
CA ILE A 790 27.16 -10.68 -20.55
C ILE A 790 25.87 -10.13 -19.93
N SER A 791 24.73 -10.54 -20.50
CA SER A 791 23.42 -10.10 -20.03
C SER A 791 23.10 -10.62 -18.63
N LYS A 792 22.22 -9.92 -17.92
CA LYS A 792 21.74 -10.27 -16.58
C LYS A 792 21.31 -11.73 -16.49
N SER A 793 21.74 -12.40 -15.41
CA SER A 793 21.43 -13.82 -15.12
C SER A 793 21.97 -14.83 -16.14
N THR A 794 22.72 -14.38 -17.17
CA THR A 794 23.39 -15.25 -18.13
C THR A 794 24.85 -15.50 -17.73
N ARG A 795 25.39 -16.61 -18.21
CA ARG A 795 26.75 -17.07 -17.97
C ARG A 795 27.50 -17.20 -19.30
N LYS A 796 28.77 -16.85 -19.29
CA LYS A 796 29.73 -17.15 -20.36
C LYS A 796 30.91 -17.92 -19.80
N ASP A 797 31.32 -18.95 -20.53
CA ASP A 797 32.46 -19.80 -20.17
C ASP A 797 33.68 -19.41 -20.98
N PHE A 798 34.75 -19.06 -20.28
CA PHE A 798 36.03 -18.68 -20.86
C PHE A 798 37.03 -19.82 -20.69
N THR A 799 37.47 -20.40 -21.81
CA THR A 799 38.46 -21.48 -21.86
C THR A 799 39.80 -20.92 -22.29
N LEU A 800 40.86 -21.22 -21.53
CA LEU A 800 42.23 -20.88 -21.91
C LEU A 800 42.85 -22.04 -22.69
N LYS A 801 43.37 -21.76 -23.89
CA LYS A 801 44.09 -22.74 -24.70
C LYS A 801 45.51 -22.27 -25.02
N LEU A 802 46.44 -23.21 -24.97
CA LEU A 802 47.84 -22.98 -25.28
C LEU A 802 48.26 -23.83 -26.46
N ARG A 803 48.87 -23.20 -27.47
CA ARG A 803 49.57 -23.92 -28.54
C ARG A 803 51.02 -24.12 -28.12
N THR A 804 51.39 -25.37 -27.89
CA THR A 804 52.71 -25.74 -27.38
C THR A 804 53.72 -25.90 -28.52
N LYS A 805 55.00 -25.74 -28.18
CA LYS A 805 56.15 -26.02 -29.06
C LYS A 805 56.86 -27.31 -28.62
N ASN A 806 57.98 -27.63 -29.24
CA ASN A 806 58.90 -28.63 -28.71
C ASN A 806 59.42 -28.20 -27.32
N PHE A 807 59.52 -29.16 -26.41
CA PHE A 807 59.97 -28.94 -25.03
C PHE A 807 61.45 -29.31 -24.86
N ASP A 808 62.13 -28.56 -24.00
CA ASP A 808 63.44 -28.94 -23.47
C ASP A 808 63.27 -29.94 -22.30
N ALA A 809 64.29 -30.76 -22.03
CA ALA A 809 64.30 -31.82 -21.01
C ALA A 809 63.85 -31.30 -19.63
N ALA A 810 64.28 -30.09 -19.29
CA ALA A 810 63.99 -29.46 -18.01
C ALA A 810 62.50 -29.10 -17.81
N ALA A 811 61.70 -29.05 -18.89
CA ALA A 811 60.28 -28.76 -18.83
C ALA A 811 59.44 -30.01 -18.52
N TYR A 812 59.91 -31.23 -18.85
CA TYR A 812 59.17 -32.47 -18.58
C TYR A 812 59.00 -32.72 -17.07
N GLY A 813 57.83 -33.23 -16.69
CA GLY A 813 57.44 -33.48 -15.31
C GLY A 813 57.10 -32.23 -14.50
N LYS A 814 57.23 -31.02 -15.08
CA LYS A 814 56.77 -29.78 -14.44
C LYS A 814 55.25 -29.68 -14.50
N THR A 815 54.68 -29.01 -13.52
CA THR A 815 53.24 -28.81 -13.41
C THR A 815 52.88 -27.37 -13.75
N LEU A 816 51.67 -27.16 -14.27
CA LEU A 816 51.08 -25.85 -14.52
C LEU A 816 49.56 -25.94 -14.35
N GLN A 817 49.00 -24.99 -13.61
CA GLN A 817 47.56 -24.81 -13.46
C GLN A 817 47.26 -23.32 -13.50
N TYR A 818 46.07 -22.95 -13.94
CA TYR A 818 45.62 -21.56 -13.93
C TYR A 818 44.42 -21.38 -13.00
N GLU A 819 44.34 -20.22 -12.38
CA GLU A 819 43.12 -19.68 -11.80
C GLU A 819 42.79 -18.32 -12.40
N LEU A 820 41.52 -17.96 -12.43
CA LEU A 820 41.11 -16.59 -12.73
C LEU A 820 41.66 -15.67 -11.62
N ASP A 821 42.45 -14.68 -11.99
CA ASP A 821 42.96 -13.68 -11.06
C ASP A 821 41.90 -12.58 -10.88
N LYS A 822 41.16 -12.66 -9.79
CA LYS A 822 40.10 -11.69 -9.48
C LYS A 822 40.62 -10.26 -9.34
N ASP A 823 41.91 -10.03 -9.03
CA ASP A 823 42.46 -8.70 -8.73
C ASP A 823 42.97 -7.99 -9.99
N ASN A 824 43.21 -8.76 -11.05
CA ASN A 824 43.65 -8.27 -12.35
C ASN A 824 42.64 -8.51 -13.49
N THR A 825 41.57 -9.28 -13.27
CA THR A 825 40.47 -9.46 -14.23
C THR A 825 39.50 -8.27 -14.20
N ASP A 826 39.30 -7.59 -15.32
CA ASP A 826 38.50 -6.38 -15.39
C ASP A 826 37.08 -6.67 -15.88
N VAL A 827 36.16 -6.85 -14.92
CA VAL A 827 34.71 -6.93 -15.15
C VAL A 827 34.04 -5.72 -14.54
N PHE A 828 33.13 -5.10 -15.30
CA PHE A 828 32.40 -3.90 -14.92
C PHE A 828 30.92 -4.09 -15.17
N ALA A 829 30.07 -3.30 -14.50
CA ALA A 829 28.71 -3.11 -14.98
C ALA A 829 28.73 -2.55 -16.42
N GLN A 830 27.71 -2.83 -17.21
CA GLN A 830 27.65 -2.33 -18.59
C GLN A 830 27.77 -0.80 -18.66
N ASN A 831 27.06 -0.11 -17.78
CA ASN A 831 26.87 1.35 -17.79
C ASN A 831 27.83 2.08 -16.84
N VAL A 832 29.03 1.57 -16.56
CA VAL A 832 30.06 2.34 -15.82
C VAL A 832 31.29 2.57 -16.69
N ASP A 833 32.05 3.62 -16.41
CA ASP A 833 33.36 3.83 -17.01
C ASP A 833 34.32 2.66 -16.70
N SER A 834 34.72 1.91 -17.73
CA SER A 834 35.66 0.78 -17.66
C SER A 834 37.14 1.23 -17.69
N GLY A 835 37.40 2.54 -17.77
CA GLY A 835 38.72 3.16 -17.59
C GLY A 835 39.10 3.32 -16.12
N VAL A 836 38.13 3.31 -15.20
CA VAL A 836 38.36 3.53 -13.76
C VAL A 836 38.40 2.20 -13.01
N ARG A 837 39.58 1.81 -12.50
CA ARG A 837 39.77 0.50 -11.85
C ARG A 837 38.89 0.27 -10.60
N SER A 838 38.51 1.32 -9.89
CA SER A 838 37.60 1.22 -8.73
C SER A 838 36.16 0.85 -9.10
N ASN A 839 35.79 0.94 -10.38
CA ASN A 839 34.45 0.58 -10.88
C ASN A 839 34.28 -0.92 -11.17
N ARG A 840 35.27 -1.74 -10.83
CA ARG A 840 35.20 -3.20 -11.04
C ARG A 840 34.15 -3.84 -10.15
N VAL A 841 33.61 -4.96 -10.63
CA VAL A 841 32.76 -5.84 -9.82
C VAL A 841 33.61 -6.47 -8.72
N SER A 842 33.22 -6.27 -7.46
CA SER A 842 34.00 -6.74 -6.31
C SER A 842 33.74 -8.20 -5.91
N THR A 843 32.74 -8.86 -6.50
CA THR A 843 32.35 -10.24 -6.13
C THR A 843 33.04 -11.32 -6.97
N LEU A 844 33.95 -10.95 -7.87
CA LEU A 844 34.82 -11.90 -8.56
C LEU A 844 35.62 -12.70 -7.55
N SER A 845 35.75 -14.01 -7.77
CA SER A 845 36.55 -14.90 -6.93
C SER A 845 37.66 -15.55 -7.74
N ASN A 846 38.75 -15.92 -7.07
CA ASN A 846 39.77 -16.76 -7.69
C ASN A 846 39.19 -18.16 -7.86
N VAL A 847 39.16 -18.62 -9.11
CA VAL A 847 38.60 -19.93 -9.46
C VAL A 847 39.59 -20.64 -10.34
N LYS A 848 40.00 -21.84 -9.93
CA LYS A 848 40.86 -22.72 -10.73
C LYS A 848 40.13 -23.12 -12.00
N LEU A 849 40.82 -22.96 -13.14
CA LEU A 849 40.30 -23.31 -14.45
C LEU A 849 40.12 -24.82 -14.58
N SER A 850 40.97 -25.62 -13.93
CA SER A 850 40.90 -27.08 -13.91
C SER A 850 40.86 -27.63 -12.48
N SER A 851 40.42 -28.89 -12.30
CA SER A 851 40.40 -29.55 -10.99
C SER A 851 41.78 -30.04 -10.53
N LYS A 852 42.66 -30.39 -11.48
CA LYS A 852 44.04 -30.84 -11.24
C LYS A 852 45.03 -29.99 -12.03
N ALA A 853 46.26 -29.88 -11.52
CA ALA A 853 47.34 -29.28 -12.30
C ALA A 853 47.66 -30.16 -13.52
N HIS A 854 47.96 -29.52 -14.65
CA HIS A 854 48.46 -30.22 -15.81
C HIS A 854 49.95 -30.49 -15.63
N THR A 855 50.42 -31.63 -16.11
CA THR A 855 51.84 -32.00 -16.08
C THR A 855 52.38 -31.95 -17.50
N VAL A 856 53.51 -31.28 -17.70
CA VAL A 856 54.26 -31.31 -18.96
C VAL A 856 54.80 -32.73 -19.15
N GLY A 857 54.42 -33.36 -20.24
CA GLY A 857 54.66 -34.78 -20.49
C GLY A 857 54.33 -35.13 -21.93
N ILE A 858 54.12 -36.42 -22.17
CA ILE A 858 53.73 -36.93 -23.48
C ILE A 858 52.26 -37.37 -23.49
N LEU A 859 51.62 -37.33 -24.65
CA LEU A 859 50.32 -37.94 -24.87
C LEU A 859 50.44 -39.44 -24.59
N SER A 860 49.53 -39.92 -23.78
CA SER A 860 49.51 -41.32 -23.45
C SER A 860 49.19 -42.20 -24.66
N PRO A 861 49.68 -43.45 -24.67
CA PRO A 861 49.28 -44.42 -25.67
C PRO A 861 47.75 -44.62 -25.71
N ARG A 862 47.23 -44.75 -26.93
CA ARG A 862 45.81 -44.99 -27.20
C ARG A 862 45.57 -46.47 -27.45
N ILE A 863 44.47 -47.00 -26.94
CA ILE A 863 43.99 -48.33 -27.35
C ILE A 863 43.11 -48.12 -28.58
N THR A 864 43.59 -48.48 -29.77
CA THR A 864 42.90 -48.22 -31.04
C THR A 864 41.90 -49.32 -31.40
N ALA A 865 42.16 -50.55 -30.95
CA ALA A 865 41.27 -51.67 -31.15
C ALA A 865 41.39 -52.67 -30.01
N VAL A 866 40.26 -53.28 -29.66
CA VAL A 866 40.26 -54.60 -29.04
C VAL A 866 39.32 -55.46 -29.87
N LYS A 867 39.82 -56.53 -30.50
CA LYS A 867 39.07 -57.34 -31.48
C LYS A 867 39.27 -58.83 -31.23
N ARG A 868 38.19 -59.62 -31.35
CA ARG A 868 38.29 -61.08 -31.38
C ARG A 868 38.89 -61.52 -32.72
N ILE A 869 39.80 -62.48 -32.70
CA ILE A 869 40.24 -63.17 -33.91
C ILE A 869 39.28 -64.34 -34.17
N GLU A 870 38.50 -64.25 -35.25
CA GLU A 870 37.49 -65.27 -35.61
C GLU A 870 38.11 -66.67 -35.71
N GLY A 871 37.39 -67.67 -35.20
CA GLY A 871 37.85 -69.07 -35.17
C GLY A 871 38.87 -69.40 -34.09
N THR A 872 39.23 -68.45 -33.21
CA THR A 872 40.19 -68.67 -32.11
C THR A 872 39.65 -68.19 -30.76
N ASN A 873 40.36 -68.56 -29.68
CA ASN A 873 40.13 -68.06 -28.31
C ASN A 873 41.03 -66.84 -27.99
N ILE A 874 41.41 -66.07 -29.01
CA ILE A 874 42.37 -64.97 -28.91
C ILE A 874 41.68 -63.63 -29.10
N ALA A 875 41.98 -62.66 -28.24
CA ALA A 875 41.62 -61.26 -28.42
C ALA A 875 42.88 -60.42 -28.70
N GLU A 876 42.87 -59.64 -29.78
CA GLU A 876 43.88 -58.63 -30.09
C GLU A 876 43.57 -57.35 -29.30
N VAL A 877 44.56 -56.81 -28.58
CA VAL A 877 44.57 -55.47 -28.00
C VAL A 877 45.63 -54.68 -28.76
N THR A 878 45.21 -53.63 -29.46
CA THR A 878 46.11 -52.77 -30.24
C THR A 878 46.37 -51.48 -29.48
N VAL A 879 47.63 -51.19 -29.22
CA VAL A 879 48.12 -50.00 -28.52
C VAL A 879 48.92 -49.15 -29.50
N GLU A 880 48.50 -47.91 -29.71
CA GLU A 880 49.17 -46.95 -30.59
C GLU A 880 49.86 -45.87 -29.75
N ASN A 881 51.07 -45.48 -30.16
CA ASN A 881 51.66 -44.24 -29.68
C ASN A 881 50.97 -43.03 -30.33
N ALA A 882 50.20 -42.29 -29.54
CA ALA A 882 49.48 -41.11 -29.99
C ALA A 882 50.28 -39.81 -29.82
N ASP A 883 51.50 -39.89 -29.30
CA ASP A 883 52.44 -38.79 -29.23
C ASP A 883 53.35 -38.78 -30.48
N ALA A 884 53.80 -37.59 -30.87
CA ALA A 884 54.77 -37.41 -31.95
C ALA A 884 56.19 -37.87 -31.54
N ASP A 885 56.43 -38.15 -30.25
CA ASP A 885 57.69 -38.65 -29.74
C ASP A 885 57.83 -40.17 -29.92
N LYS A 886 59.02 -40.61 -30.33
CA LYS A 886 59.25 -41.96 -30.87
C LYS A 886 59.41 -43.11 -29.88
N ASN A 887 59.45 -42.91 -28.55
CA ASN A 887 59.94 -43.99 -27.67
C ASN A 887 59.20 -44.13 -26.33
N ILE A 888 57.88 -44.26 -26.41
CA ILE A 888 57.12 -44.75 -25.27
C ILE A 888 57.35 -46.26 -25.16
N LYS A 889 57.60 -46.78 -23.95
CA LYS A 889 57.48 -48.22 -23.71
C LYS A 889 56.29 -48.53 -22.83
N THR A 890 55.51 -49.54 -23.17
CA THR A 890 54.54 -50.09 -22.24
C THR A 890 55.30 -50.85 -21.13
N LYS A 891 54.85 -50.70 -19.90
CA LYS A 891 55.41 -51.41 -18.75
C LYS A 891 54.44 -52.46 -18.26
N GLU A 892 53.16 -52.11 -18.10
CA GLU A 892 52.14 -53.04 -17.66
C GLU A 892 50.83 -52.82 -18.41
N LEU A 893 50.08 -53.89 -18.60
CA LEU A 893 48.72 -53.84 -19.14
C LEU A 893 47.80 -54.58 -18.17
N LYS A 894 46.80 -53.88 -17.63
CA LYS A 894 45.78 -54.48 -16.76
C LYS A 894 44.52 -54.76 -17.57
N LEU A 895 44.14 -56.02 -17.61
CA LEU A 895 43.01 -56.51 -18.37
C LEU A 895 41.99 -57.17 -17.44
N SER A 896 40.72 -56.89 -17.65
CA SER A 896 39.61 -57.60 -17.02
C SER A 896 38.99 -58.56 -18.03
N ILE A 897 38.75 -59.79 -17.61
CA ILE A 897 38.25 -60.86 -18.48
C ILE A 897 36.88 -61.28 -17.98
N THR A 898 35.87 -61.17 -18.84
CA THR A 898 34.50 -61.57 -18.50
C THR A 898 34.00 -62.67 -19.44
N ALA A 899 33.61 -63.80 -18.86
CA ALA A 899 32.98 -64.91 -19.56
C ALA A 899 31.51 -64.63 -19.84
N ARG A 900 31.03 -65.00 -21.03
CA ARG A 900 29.62 -65.17 -21.37
C ARG A 900 29.44 -66.52 -22.06
N GLY A 901 29.09 -67.54 -21.28
CA GLY A 901 29.05 -68.92 -21.75
C GLY A 901 28.52 -69.89 -20.68
N LYS A 902 28.52 -71.19 -20.97
CA LYS A 902 28.01 -72.25 -20.07
C LYS A 902 28.92 -72.46 -18.86
N ASP A 903 30.23 -72.26 -19.02
CA ASP A 903 31.17 -72.33 -17.91
C ASP A 903 31.38 -70.94 -17.29
N ALA A 904 30.53 -70.59 -16.32
CA ALA A 904 30.40 -69.22 -15.84
C ALA A 904 31.63 -68.69 -15.08
N ASN A 905 32.63 -69.52 -14.73
CA ASN A 905 33.71 -69.10 -13.83
C ASN A 905 35.14 -69.28 -14.40
N PHE A 906 35.31 -70.05 -15.48
CA PHE A 906 36.64 -70.40 -16.04
C PHE A 906 37.67 -70.79 -14.97
N ASN A 907 37.26 -71.62 -14.00
CA ASN A 907 38.07 -71.91 -12.82
C ASN A 907 39.30 -72.75 -13.20
N GLY A 908 40.50 -72.22 -12.95
CA GLY A 908 41.75 -72.89 -13.32
C GLY A 908 42.21 -72.66 -14.77
N ALA A 909 41.51 -71.85 -15.56
CA ALA A 909 42.01 -71.42 -16.87
C ALA A 909 43.26 -70.53 -16.70
N ILE A 910 44.19 -70.61 -17.65
CA ILE A 910 45.40 -69.77 -17.66
C ILE A 910 45.17 -68.65 -18.67
N VAL A 911 45.30 -67.42 -18.17
CA VAL A 911 45.28 -66.20 -18.99
C VAL A 911 46.71 -65.77 -19.23
N ALA A 912 47.07 -65.55 -20.49
CA ALA A 912 48.36 -65.02 -20.86
C ALA A 912 48.24 -63.89 -21.88
N LEU A 913 49.28 -63.04 -21.91
CA LEU A 913 49.44 -61.99 -22.91
C LEU A 913 50.64 -62.34 -23.78
N LYS A 914 50.45 -62.32 -25.11
CA LYS A 914 51.49 -62.57 -26.10
C LYS A 914 51.78 -61.31 -26.92
N ASP A 915 53.04 -61.09 -27.26
CA ASP A 915 53.41 -60.10 -28.27
C ASP A 915 53.14 -60.66 -29.68
N GLY A 916 52.52 -59.84 -30.53
CA GLY A 916 52.26 -60.19 -31.92
C GLY A 916 53.47 -60.24 -32.85
N ILE A 917 54.63 -59.75 -32.42
CA ILE A 917 55.86 -59.71 -33.21
C ILE A 917 56.74 -60.93 -32.92
N ASN A 918 57.02 -61.22 -31.64
CA ASN A 918 57.99 -62.26 -31.25
C ASN A 918 57.37 -63.55 -30.70
N SER A 919 56.05 -63.60 -30.51
CA SER A 919 55.31 -64.73 -29.88
C SER A 919 55.71 -65.06 -28.44
N ASP A 920 56.49 -64.21 -27.77
CA ASP A 920 56.82 -64.33 -26.35
C ASP A 920 55.56 -64.15 -25.49
N GLU A 921 55.44 -64.95 -24.43
CA GLU A 921 54.22 -65.08 -23.62
C GLU A 921 54.50 -64.80 -22.14
N VAL A 922 53.67 -63.93 -21.55
CA VAL A 922 53.67 -63.68 -20.10
C VAL A 922 52.35 -64.18 -19.53
N PRO A 923 52.35 -65.27 -18.74
CA PRO A 923 51.16 -65.74 -18.05
C PRO A 923 50.86 -64.86 -16.84
N ALA A 924 49.58 -64.61 -16.55
CA ALA A 924 49.17 -64.13 -15.25
C ALA A 924 49.19 -65.30 -14.23
N ALA A 925 49.47 -65.03 -12.95
CA ALA A 925 49.60 -66.07 -11.93
C ALA A 925 48.38 -67.01 -11.89
N ALA A 926 48.63 -68.33 -11.87
CA ALA A 926 47.59 -69.36 -11.92
C ALA A 926 46.90 -69.53 -10.56
N GLY A 927 45.56 -69.48 -10.55
CA GLY A 927 44.75 -69.93 -9.40
C GLY A 927 43.41 -69.21 -9.25
N GLY A 928 42.31 -69.98 -9.29
CA GLY A 928 40.97 -69.52 -8.92
C GLY A 928 40.06 -69.10 -10.08
N LYS A 929 39.00 -68.35 -9.74
CA LYS A 929 37.97 -67.86 -10.67
C LYS A 929 38.56 -66.78 -11.59
N VAL A 930 38.51 -67.01 -12.91
CA VAL A 930 39.01 -66.07 -13.93
C VAL A 930 37.92 -65.08 -14.37
N ASN A 931 36.65 -65.47 -14.35
CA ASN A 931 35.57 -64.58 -14.77
C ASN A 931 35.41 -63.37 -13.84
N GLY A 932 35.54 -62.15 -14.38
CA GLY A 932 35.42 -60.89 -13.66
C GLY A 932 36.66 -60.50 -12.84
N ALA A 933 37.77 -61.24 -12.97
CA ALA A 933 39.03 -60.91 -12.34
C ALA A 933 39.86 -59.94 -13.20
N ASP A 934 40.68 -59.13 -12.53
CA ASP A 934 41.65 -58.24 -13.18
C ASP A 934 43.04 -58.88 -13.16
N PHE A 935 43.69 -58.90 -14.31
CA PHE A 935 45.01 -59.47 -14.53
C PHE A 935 45.98 -58.38 -14.97
N VAL A 936 47.13 -58.28 -14.31
CA VAL A 936 48.20 -57.32 -14.67
C VAL A 936 49.30 -58.10 -15.38
N PHE A 937 49.63 -57.69 -16.59
CA PHE A 937 50.70 -58.27 -17.39
C PHE A 937 51.87 -57.31 -17.47
N ASP A 938 53.06 -57.77 -17.10
CA ASP A 938 54.30 -57.02 -17.27
C ASP A 938 54.71 -57.08 -18.75
N THR A 939 54.36 -56.02 -19.48
CA THR A 939 54.72 -55.89 -20.89
C THR A 939 56.21 -55.62 -21.05
N SER A 940 56.98 -55.22 -20.02
CA SER A 940 58.43 -55.01 -20.22
C SER A 940 59.18 -56.26 -20.68
N ARG A 941 58.55 -57.44 -20.55
CA ARG A 941 59.06 -58.75 -20.92
C ARG A 941 58.64 -59.20 -22.33
N ILE A 942 57.75 -58.48 -23.01
CA ILE A 942 57.16 -58.84 -24.32
C ILE A 942 56.88 -57.57 -25.14
N GLY A 943 57.20 -57.53 -26.44
CA GLY A 943 57.08 -56.38 -27.36
C GLY A 943 56.43 -55.12 -26.78
N ASN A 944 57.25 -54.18 -26.29
CA ASN A 944 56.79 -53.06 -25.47
C ASN A 944 57.13 -51.69 -26.01
N GLU A 945 57.86 -51.58 -27.10
CA GLU A 945 58.29 -50.30 -27.67
C GLU A 945 57.25 -49.79 -28.67
N LEU A 946 56.81 -48.54 -28.49
CA LEU A 946 55.87 -47.88 -29.40
C LEU A 946 56.56 -46.71 -30.11
N THR A 947 56.84 -46.89 -31.41
CA THR A 947 57.32 -45.80 -32.27
C THR A 947 56.17 -44.90 -32.71
N GLU A 948 56.45 -43.65 -33.09
CA GLU A 948 55.45 -42.64 -33.48
C GLU A 948 54.50 -43.19 -34.56
N GLY A 949 53.19 -43.19 -34.27
CA GLY A 949 52.15 -43.72 -35.17
C GLY A 949 52.20 -45.24 -35.39
N ALA A 950 53.07 -45.97 -34.68
CA ALA A 950 53.13 -47.42 -34.74
C ALA A 950 52.14 -48.07 -33.76
N GLU A 951 51.50 -49.13 -34.22
CA GLU A 951 50.61 -49.97 -33.43
C GLU A 951 51.37 -51.21 -32.92
N GLN A 952 51.36 -51.41 -31.61
CA GLN A 952 51.76 -52.66 -30.98
C GLN A 952 50.53 -53.51 -30.69
N LYS A 953 50.57 -54.76 -31.15
CA LYS A 953 49.48 -55.72 -30.95
C LYS A 953 49.85 -56.69 -29.84
N PHE A 954 48.97 -56.79 -28.86
CA PHE A 954 49.05 -57.82 -27.84
C PHE A 954 47.90 -58.81 -28.03
N PHE A 955 48.18 -60.09 -27.90
CA PHE A 955 47.21 -61.16 -28.04
C PHE A 955 46.93 -61.79 -26.68
N VAL A 956 45.70 -61.62 -26.20
CA VAL A 956 45.22 -62.25 -24.97
C VAL A 956 44.79 -63.67 -25.31
N THR A 957 45.42 -64.65 -24.66
CA THR A 957 45.10 -66.06 -24.86
C THR A 957 44.55 -66.69 -23.59
N LEU A 958 43.45 -67.44 -23.72
CA LEU A 958 42.90 -68.26 -22.65
C LEU A 958 43.09 -69.74 -22.99
N THR A 959 43.76 -70.48 -22.10
CA THR A 959 43.95 -71.93 -22.22
C THR A 959 43.22 -72.67 -21.11
N GLY A 960 42.69 -73.86 -21.43
CA GLY A 960 41.86 -74.65 -20.50
C GLY A 960 40.36 -74.31 -20.52
N VAL A 961 39.87 -73.64 -21.57
CA VAL A 961 38.45 -73.28 -21.77
C VAL A 961 37.86 -73.97 -23.00
N THR A 962 36.55 -74.23 -23.01
CA THR A 962 35.84 -74.85 -24.13
C THR A 962 35.60 -73.86 -25.29
N PRO A 963 35.60 -74.32 -26.57
CA PRO A 963 35.49 -73.43 -27.74
C PRO A 963 34.15 -72.66 -27.88
N ASP A 964 33.11 -73.06 -27.13
CA ASP A 964 31.75 -72.53 -27.26
C ASP A 964 31.46 -71.30 -26.38
N ASP A 965 32.40 -70.87 -25.53
CA ASP A 965 32.21 -69.75 -24.61
C ASP A 965 32.69 -68.42 -25.22
N THR A 966 31.94 -67.33 -25.02
CA THR A 966 32.35 -65.98 -25.47
C THR A 966 33.12 -65.27 -24.35
N VAL A 967 34.20 -64.56 -24.69
CA VAL A 967 35.03 -63.83 -23.72
C VAL A 967 35.09 -62.35 -24.09
N VAL A 968 34.79 -61.49 -23.12
CA VAL A 968 34.92 -60.03 -23.24
C VAL A 968 36.22 -59.62 -22.55
N VAL A 969 37.11 -58.96 -23.28
CA VAL A 969 38.34 -58.39 -22.74
C VAL A 969 38.16 -56.88 -22.59
N THR A 970 38.40 -56.37 -21.38
CA THR A 970 38.38 -54.94 -21.10
C THR A 970 39.76 -54.48 -20.67
N VAL A 971 40.35 -53.52 -21.38
CA VAL A 971 41.57 -52.86 -20.92
C VAL A 971 41.20 -51.88 -19.81
N LYS A 972 41.72 -52.13 -18.61
CA LYS A 972 41.44 -51.35 -17.39
C LYS A 972 42.51 -50.30 -17.12
N GLU A 973 43.78 -50.65 -17.28
CA GLU A 973 44.90 -49.73 -17.05
C GLU A 973 46.03 -50.04 -18.04
N ILE A 974 46.73 -49.00 -18.48
CA ILE A 974 48.01 -49.12 -19.17
C ILE A 974 49.04 -48.35 -18.37
N THR A 975 50.11 -49.02 -17.99
CA THR A 975 51.31 -48.39 -17.43
C THR A 975 52.32 -48.23 -18.55
N TYR A 976 52.82 -47.03 -18.77
CA TYR A 976 53.83 -46.75 -19.79
C TYR A 976 54.96 -45.90 -19.22
N GLU A 977 56.13 -46.02 -19.83
CA GLU A 977 57.34 -45.30 -19.47
C GLU A 977 57.83 -44.45 -20.63
N TYR A 978 58.45 -43.31 -20.30
CA TYR A 978 59.19 -42.46 -21.24
C TYR A 978 60.33 -41.75 -20.53
N ASN A 979 61.31 -41.27 -21.30
CA ASN A 979 62.47 -40.57 -20.76
C ASN A 979 62.16 -39.07 -20.52
N LYS A 980 62.63 -38.52 -19.40
CA LYS A 980 62.55 -37.09 -19.03
C LYS A 980 63.57 -36.22 -19.79
N THR A 981 64.37 -36.79 -20.69
CA THR A 981 65.45 -36.09 -21.42
C THR A 981 65.17 -35.94 -22.91
N ASP A 982 65.82 -34.95 -23.54
CA ASP A 982 65.64 -34.57 -24.96
C ASP A 982 65.98 -35.66 -25.98
N ARG A 983 66.62 -36.76 -25.54
CA ARG A 983 67.04 -37.85 -26.43
C ARG A 983 65.88 -38.69 -26.95
N LYS A 984 64.67 -38.44 -26.43
CA LYS A 984 63.41 -39.08 -26.79
C LYS A 984 63.37 -40.59 -26.61
N GLU A 985 64.48 -41.32 -26.43
CA GLU A 985 64.59 -42.78 -26.18
C GLU A 985 64.57 -43.12 -24.68
N ILE A 986 63.92 -44.22 -24.25
CA ILE A 986 64.00 -44.70 -22.86
C ILE A 986 65.46 -44.91 -22.45
N SER A 987 65.87 -44.26 -21.35
CA SER A 987 67.23 -44.40 -20.83
C SER A 987 67.42 -45.77 -20.21
N GLY A 988 68.62 -46.34 -20.37
CA GLY A 988 69.04 -47.51 -19.59
C GLY A 988 69.17 -47.20 -18.08
N ASN A 989 69.22 -45.92 -17.70
CA ASN A 989 69.16 -45.47 -16.32
C ASN A 989 67.70 -45.16 -15.92
N ALA A 990 67.12 -46.00 -15.06
CA ALA A 990 65.73 -45.89 -14.63
C ALA A 990 65.37 -44.54 -13.96
N ALA A 991 66.34 -43.81 -13.41
CA ALA A 991 66.11 -42.50 -12.80
C ALA A 991 65.67 -41.42 -13.81
N ASP A 992 66.07 -41.60 -15.08
CA ASP A 992 65.76 -40.69 -16.17
C ASP A 992 64.38 -40.94 -16.77
N ASN A 993 63.72 -42.05 -16.43
CA ASN A 993 62.41 -42.41 -16.97
C ASN A 993 61.27 -42.01 -16.00
N VAL A 994 60.11 -41.68 -16.55
CA VAL A 994 58.84 -41.55 -15.80
C VAL A 994 57.97 -42.74 -16.14
N SER A 995 57.39 -43.37 -15.13
CA SER A 995 56.29 -44.34 -15.30
C SER A 995 54.97 -43.66 -14.99
N HIS A 996 54.00 -43.83 -15.88
CA HIS A 996 52.64 -43.32 -15.73
C HIS A 996 51.64 -44.45 -15.90
N ILE A 997 50.69 -44.51 -14.97
CA ILE A 997 49.54 -45.41 -15.05
C ILE A 997 48.36 -44.59 -15.54
N GLU A 998 47.67 -45.11 -16.55
CA GLU A 998 46.43 -44.49 -17.01
C GLU A 998 45.29 -45.49 -17.07
N THR A 999 44.19 -45.12 -16.41
CA THR A 999 42.97 -45.90 -16.40
C THR A 999 42.24 -45.78 -17.75
N ARG A 1000 41.73 -46.90 -18.23
CA ARG A 1000 41.03 -47.10 -19.49
C ARG A 1000 39.77 -47.91 -19.24
N SER A 1001 38.81 -47.81 -20.15
CA SER A 1001 37.66 -48.72 -20.18
C SER A 1001 37.28 -49.01 -21.63
N VAL A 1002 38.25 -49.50 -22.40
CA VAL A 1002 38.07 -49.90 -23.81
C VAL A 1002 37.78 -51.41 -23.85
N ILE A 1003 36.68 -51.79 -24.50
CA ILE A 1003 36.10 -53.14 -24.44
C ILE A 1003 36.16 -53.81 -25.82
N ALA A 1004 36.70 -55.03 -25.89
CA ALA A 1004 36.38 -56.00 -26.94
C ALA A 1004 35.24 -56.90 -26.49
N LYS A 1005 34.26 -57.11 -27.36
CA LYS A 1005 33.24 -58.15 -27.17
C LYS A 1005 33.56 -59.40 -27.95
#